data_AF-A0A4S5BTF9-F1
#
_entry.id   AF-A0A4S5BTF9-F1
#
_cell.length_a   1.000
_cell.length_b   1.000
_cell.length_c   1.000
_cell.angle_alpha   90.00
_cell.angle_beta   90.00
_cell.angle_gamma   90.00
#
_symmetry.space_group_name_H-M   'P 1'
#
loop_
_entity.id
_entity.type
_entity.pdbx_description
1 polymer ?
#
loop_
_entity_poly.entity_id
_entity_poly.type
_entity_poly.pdbx_seq_one_letter_code
_entity_poly.pdbx_strand_id
1 'polypeptide(L)'
;MHAPRPYGRFAEDAELSTEDAAAVSFLAKRLSNFKQVSELDSLRWRRVLPSGREAILRDMGGVFKVVVLSQNEPPPPAATKFATDPTRAPMLFSGVPTVTRVNLAENGKVRISLTQTCRKRLVQYGQGMAPASVELERFNVPVAFQDLRPLGAVNPDMLFTQYDKLYPSWYSGAMQKLVQCVLGYGQQGIPSGVTGDAVYEGAYLAIPKEYQKEIAQELEGITPIACSGEPIADGQVRYDFHYSRTHAVTIAGDGKPWLVQVVGQWVDAMPLPVVPTTATAGFKAFVRSVGDDELLELLDTFGGMPTGELFPEDGSREAWRKAGAIVRVGGTGGFYQHSALFDTCGWAFADHGREGYNTCIERRINDPVEETGMLIAHGFKMKVNIGASSFDGKRPAWWVQLDQETEGTLMRYFRRLFDGLAQVAPQERAAIEFKMWRSGRNTVASRLPFWDSQDFDFEINYWRNMELAPLAVASGGATRVASGPYVPHIDFKVPSTALGGNIDLRTEMWHDPNKLSGYPQRWDTVLYGYYSGNTLKVVKQHREDGVSHFSDSPAFPSCMQVGTFERTQESGTARVAGGIYTTDYDYREELRSDTVTTTKIVGKDLGYSEPYFIFDYEGLQYGAPGFLYRARYYQRERTTTTVYGGQSLAVGACVPFYNRNALIFVHAKWNNGRSEIEYQLSLGWQVDPTRYPIHWVDQSGGWGASRIKVTVTGGPNKSVVACNFADDGDWAGLRKGDVITSYIRSINWPIPQIHPVWGGGPWGTIGSGWTGGGSWPKIKPTPQTLEVKPAGTPYQGDVEWEQRGAKTILTGVDVQWNYLMMSPPRGGQFATFQEDSTRNAMGQAMLEMTTAGAARKGFSRLQDARPLPLFIGVVNE
;
A
#
# COMPACT_ATOMS: atom_id res chain seq x y z
N MET A 1 46.20 -78.36 11.31
CA MET A 1 45.75 -76.96 11.39
C MET A 1 46.91 -76.07 10.99
N HIS A 2 46.81 -75.34 9.89
CA HIS A 2 47.91 -74.50 9.41
C HIS A 2 48.23 -73.38 10.41
N ALA A 3 49.54 -73.17 10.65
CA ALA A 3 50.06 -72.00 11.35
C ALA A 3 49.54 -70.71 10.67
N PRO A 4 49.29 -69.62 11.43
CA PRO A 4 48.75 -68.40 10.85
C PRO A 4 49.68 -67.88 9.74
N ARG A 5 49.14 -67.71 8.52
CA ARG A 5 49.86 -67.04 7.44
C ARG A 5 50.21 -65.62 7.91
N PRO A 6 51.46 -65.16 7.74
CA PRO A 6 51.80 -63.77 8.01
C PRO A 6 50.94 -62.88 7.10
N TYR A 7 50.35 -61.85 7.68
CA TYR A 7 49.54 -60.86 6.97
C TYR A 7 50.10 -59.47 7.24
N GLY A 8 50.15 -58.64 6.19
CA GLY A 8 50.44 -57.23 6.33
C GLY A 8 49.27 -56.53 7.05
N ARG A 9 49.58 -55.85 8.15
CA ARG A 9 48.63 -55.01 8.89
C ARG A 9 48.70 -53.58 8.36
N PHE A 10 47.57 -53.05 7.91
CA PHE A 10 47.37 -51.62 7.68
C PHE A 10 46.27 -51.18 8.66
N ALA A 11 46.67 -50.51 9.74
CA ALA A 11 45.79 -49.75 10.61
C ALA A 11 46.16 -48.29 10.41
N GLU A 12 45.17 -47.44 10.12
CA GLU A 12 45.46 -46.06 9.70
C GLU A 12 46.01 -45.17 10.81
N ASP A 13 45.81 -45.42 12.12
CA ASP A 13 46.42 -44.57 13.17
C ASP A 13 46.38 -45.07 14.66
N ALA A 14 46.32 -46.38 14.97
CA ALA A 14 46.46 -46.84 16.38
C ALA A 14 46.78 -48.34 16.52
N GLU A 15 47.48 -48.73 17.60
CA GLU A 15 47.56 -50.12 18.05
C GLU A 15 46.14 -50.67 18.34
N LEU A 16 45.89 -51.91 17.92
CA LEU A 16 44.62 -52.62 18.18
C LEU A 16 44.52 -53.00 19.67
N SER A 17 43.32 -52.96 20.23
CA SER A 17 43.08 -53.54 21.56
C SER A 17 43.39 -55.05 21.54
N THR A 18 43.71 -55.60 22.71
CA THR A 18 44.06 -57.02 22.86
C THR A 18 42.93 -57.94 22.37
N GLU A 19 41.67 -57.54 22.57
CA GLU A 19 40.47 -58.27 22.13
C GLU A 19 40.29 -58.21 20.60
N ASP A 20 40.49 -57.05 19.99
CA ASP A 20 40.41 -56.89 18.53
C ASP A 20 41.52 -57.65 17.82
N ALA A 21 42.74 -57.62 18.37
CA ALA A 21 43.88 -58.37 17.83
C ALA A 21 43.62 -59.89 17.85
N ALA A 22 43.01 -60.40 18.92
CA ALA A 22 42.60 -61.80 19.03
C ALA A 22 41.50 -62.16 18.02
N ALA A 23 40.47 -61.30 17.89
CA ALA A 23 39.39 -61.49 16.94
C ALA A 23 39.89 -61.49 15.48
N VAL A 24 40.78 -60.56 15.11
CA VAL A 24 41.44 -60.52 13.79
C VAL A 24 42.24 -61.81 13.54
N SER A 25 43.01 -62.28 14.52
CA SER A 25 43.78 -63.52 14.37
C SER A 25 42.89 -64.74 14.17
N PHE A 26 41.74 -64.80 14.84
CA PHE A 26 40.77 -65.88 14.68
C PHE A 26 40.13 -65.84 13.29
N LEU A 27 39.69 -64.65 12.84
CA LEU A 27 39.08 -64.45 11.53
C LEU A 27 40.05 -64.79 10.38
N ALA A 28 41.34 -64.45 10.53
CA ALA A 28 42.36 -64.76 9.55
C ALA A 28 42.53 -66.28 9.34
N LYS A 29 42.65 -67.04 10.44
CA LYS A 29 42.73 -68.51 10.38
C LYS A 29 41.50 -69.11 9.73
N ARG A 30 40.31 -68.59 10.08
CA ARG A 30 39.04 -69.10 9.55
C ARG A 30 38.88 -68.83 8.06
N LEU A 31 39.27 -67.65 7.58
CA LEU A 31 39.20 -67.30 6.15
C LEU A 31 40.17 -68.16 5.31
N SER A 32 41.41 -68.32 5.76
CA SER A 32 42.39 -69.15 5.03
C SER A 32 41.97 -70.62 4.99
N ASN A 33 41.46 -71.17 6.10
CA ASN A 33 40.94 -72.54 6.13
C ASN A 33 39.73 -72.70 5.19
N PHE A 34 38.79 -71.75 5.21
CA PHE A 34 37.61 -71.81 4.36
C PHE A 34 37.96 -71.73 2.87
N LYS A 35 38.86 -70.81 2.47
CA LYS A 35 39.31 -70.70 1.08
C LYS A 35 39.94 -72.01 0.57
N GLN A 36 40.78 -72.63 1.40
CA GLN A 36 41.49 -73.86 1.05
C GLN A 36 40.55 -75.07 0.96
N VAL A 37 39.61 -75.20 1.90
CA VAL A 37 38.61 -76.30 1.89
C VAL A 37 37.61 -76.14 0.75
N SER A 38 37.28 -74.91 0.37
CA SER A 38 36.31 -74.62 -0.69
C SER A 38 36.93 -74.42 -2.07
N GLU A 39 38.24 -74.65 -2.24
CA GLU A 39 38.99 -74.51 -3.50
C GLU A 39 38.73 -73.18 -4.24
N LEU A 40 38.61 -72.08 -3.50
CA LEU A 40 38.29 -70.76 -4.07
C LEU A 40 39.57 -70.01 -4.48
N ASP A 41 39.59 -69.44 -5.68
CA ASP A 41 40.73 -68.62 -6.16
C ASP A 41 40.89 -67.31 -5.39
N SER A 42 39.77 -66.75 -4.91
CA SER A 42 39.72 -65.49 -4.20
C SER A 42 38.66 -65.49 -3.10
N LEU A 43 38.95 -64.83 -1.99
CA LEU A 43 38.00 -64.69 -0.90
C LEU A 43 38.15 -63.35 -0.18
N ARG A 44 37.02 -62.71 0.13
CA ARG A 44 36.95 -61.47 0.91
C ARG A 44 35.90 -61.60 2.00
N TRP A 45 36.29 -61.37 3.25
CA TRP A 45 35.36 -61.21 4.38
C TRP A 45 35.41 -59.82 4.97
N ARG A 46 34.29 -59.45 5.58
CA ARG A 46 34.06 -58.19 6.26
C ARG A 46 33.35 -58.51 7.57
N ARG A 47 33.92 -58.11 8.70
CA ARG A 47 33.39 -58.41 10.04
C ARG A 47 33.62 -57.23 10.98
N VAL A 48 32.65 -56.99 11.86
CA VAL A 48 32.76 -56.03 12.96
C VAL A 48 33.53 -56.70 14.10
N LEU A 49 34.52 -56.01 14.65
CA LEU A 49 35.34 -56.42 15.79
C LEU A 49 34.66 -56.08 17.13
N PRO A 50 35.09 -56.65 18.27
CA PRO A 50 34.54 -56.34 19.60
C PRO A 50 34.50 -54.83 19.93
N SER A 51 35.50 -54.05 19.48
CA SER A 51 35.51 -52.59 19.63
C SER A 51 34.51 -51.82 18.75
N GLY A 52 33.79 -52.50 17.85
CA GLY A 52 32.93 -51.87 16.85
C GLY A 52 33.65 -51.43 15.57
N ARG A 53 34.98 -51.62 15.44
CA ARG A 53 35.76 -51.38 14.21
C ARG A 53 35.47 -52.43 13.14
N GLU A 54 35.71 -52.11 11.86
CA GLU A 54 35.46 -53.05 10.75
C GLU A 54 36.76 -53.67 10.23
N ALA A 55 36.85 -55.00 10.23
CA ALA A 55 37.96 -55.75 9.67
C ALA A 55 37.60 -56.33 8.30
N ILE A 56 38.39 -55.98 7.28
CA ILE A 56 38.31 -56.52 5.92
C ILE A 56 39.50 -57.43 5.68
N LEU A 57 39.22 -58.72 5.47
CA LEU A 57 40.20 -59.75 5.17
C LEU A 57 40.10 -60.11 3.68
N ARG A 58 41.22 -60.09 2.95
CA ARG A 58 41.27 -60.40 1.52
C ARG A 58 42.41 -61.37 1.24
N ASP A 59 42.10 -62.49 0.59
CA ASP A 59 43.06 -63.48 0.10
C ASP A 59 42.86 -63.66 -1.41
N MET A 60 43.69 -62.99 -2.22
CA MET A 60 43.62 -63.00 -3.69
C MET A 60 45.03 -63.00 -4.30
N GLY A 61 45.25 -63.80 -5.35
CA GLY A 61 46.50 -63.78 -6.11
C GLY A 61 47.76 -64.08 -5.28
N GLY A 62 47.64 -64.94 -4.25
CA GLY A 62 48.75 -65.28 -3.35
C GLY A 62 49.03 -64.25 -2.24
N VAL A 63 48.32 -63.11 -2.21
CA VAL A 63 48.48 -62.06 -1.20
C VAL A 63 47.33 -62.12 -0.20
N PHE A 64 47.68 -62.27 1.09
CA PHE A 64 46.75 -62.23 2.20
C PHE A 64 46.90 -60.91 2.98
N LYS A 65 45.84 -60.09 2.99
CA LYS A 65 45.82 -58.76 3.62
C LYS A 65 44.66 -58.66 4.59
N VAL A 66 44.92 -58.06 5.75
CA VAL A 66 43.89 -57.63 6.70
C VAL A 66 43.97 -56.12 6.86
N VAL A 67 42.87 -55.44 6.57
CA VAL A 67 42.70 -54.00 6.77
C VAL A 67 41.69 -53.82 7.89
N VAL A 68 42.10 -53.19 8.98
CA VAL A 68 41.16 -52.76 10.03
C VAL A 68 40.89 -51.30 9.80
N LEU A 69 39.66 -51.00 9.42
CA LEU A 69 39.18 -49.65 9.31
C LEU A 69 38.70 -49.23 10.70
N SER A 70 39.13 -48.05 11.15
CA SER A 70 38.31 -47.26 12.08
C SER A 70 36.91 -47.18 11.49
N GLN A 71 35.88 -46.97 12.31
CA GLN A 71 34.56 -46.67 11.75
C GLN A 71 34.78 -45.69 10.59
N ASN A 72 34.32 -46.05 9.38
CA ASN A 72 33.87 -45.03 8.47
C ASN A 72 33.05 -44.12 9.37
N GLU A 73 33.46 -42.85 9.49
CA GLU A 73 32.54 -41.86 10.03
C GLU A 73 31.19 -42.22 9.41
N PRO A 74 30.13 -42.43 10.22
CA PRO A 74 28.80 -42.56 9.64
C PRO A 74 28.71 -41.45 8.60
N PRO A 75 28.22 -41.73 7.36
CA PRO A 75 28.13 -40.69 6.33
C PRO A 75 27.66 -39.43 7.05
N PRO A 76 28.44 -38.33 6.99
CA PRO A 76 28.31 -37.24 7.93
C PRO A 76 26.82 -36.98 8.10
N PRO A 77 26.30 -37.00 9.34
CA PRO A 77 24.87 -36.86 9.55
C PRO A 77 24.39 -35.73 8.65
N ALA A 78 23.37 -36.04 7.85
CA ALA A 78 22.81 -35.11 6.88
C ALA A 78 22.73 -33.71 7.51
N ALA A 79 23.38 -32.73 6.86
CA ALA A 79 23.66 -31.39 7.35
C ALA A 79 24.53 -31.34 8.63
N THR A 80 25.76 -30.80 8.51
CA THR A 80 26.52 -30.30 9.66
C THR A 80 25.66 -29.31 10.43
N LYS A 81 25.14 -29.74 11.58
CA LYS A 81 24.27 -28.90 12.41
C LYS A 81 25.04 -27.71 12.94
N PHE A 82 24.76 -26.52 12.42
CA PHE A 82 25.43 -25.27 12.80
C PHE A 82 24.97 -24.75 14.16
N ALA A 83 23.78 -25.15 14.62
CA ALA A 83 23.15 -24.51 15.78
C ALA A 83 24.06 -24.46 17.02
N THR A 84 24.89 -25.49 17.21
CA THR A 84 25.80 -25.60 18.36
C THR A 84 27.24 -25.89 17.95
N ASP A 85 27.60 -25.65 16.68
CA ASP A 85 28.97 -25.84 16.21
C ASP A 85 29.83 -24.62 16.62
N PRO A 86 30.83 -24.78 17.51
CA PRO A 86 31.67 -23.66 17.94
C PRO A 86 32.70 -23.24 16.88
N THR A 87 32.86 -24.00 15.79
CA THR A 87 33.92 -23.80 14.79
C THR A 87 33.49 -22.91 13.63
N ARG A 88 32.18 -22.72 13.43
CA ARG A 88 31.64 -21.97 12.29
C ARG A 88 30.23 -21.44 12.54
N ALA A 89 29.87 -20.42 11.76
CA ALA A 89 28.54 -19.84 11.70
C ALA A 89 28.01 -19.80 10.24
N PRO A 90 26.69 -19.67 10.03
CA PRO A 90 26.14 -19.48 8.69
C PRO A 90 26.71 -18.22 8.00
N MET A 91 26.97 -18.33 6.69
CA MET A 91 27.40 -17.17 5.90
C MET A 91 26.21 -16.26 5.63
N LEU A 92 26.30 -14.99 6.03
CA LEU A 92 25.36 -13.94 5.66
C LEU A 92 25.87 -13.21 4.42
N PHE A 93 25.12 -13.25 3.33
CA PHE A 93 25.38 -12.41 2.16
C PHE A 93 24.68 -11.06 2.35
N SER A 94 25.38 -9.97 2.04
CA SER A 94 24.85 -8.62 2.14
C SER A 94 25.06 -7.86 0.84
N GLY A 95 24.00 -7.25 0.32
CA GLY A 95 24.03 -6.63 -1.00
C GLY A 95 22.66 -6.46 -1.65
N VAL A 96 22.66 -6.37 -2.98
CA VAL A 96 21.48 -6.13 -3.82
C VAL A 96 21.40 -7.16 -4.95
N PRO A 97 20.35 -8.00 -5.02
CA PRO A 97 20.10 -8.88 -6.15
C PRO A 97 19.82 -8.07 -7.43
N THR A 98 20.63 -8.28 -8.46
CA THR A 98 20.55 -7.57 -9.74
C THR A 98 19.82 -8.34 -10.83
N VAL A 99 19.89 -9.68 -10.80
CA VAL A 99 19.13 -10.56 -11.69
C VAL A 99 18.33 -11.52 -10.82
N THR A 100 17.01 -11.33 -10.78
CA THR A 100 16.11 -12.00 -9.82
C THR A 100 15.18 -13.02 -10.46
N ARG A 101 15.11 -13.05 -11.78
CA ARG A 101 14.37 -14.06 -12.54
C ARG A 101 15.36 -14.87 -13.33
N VAL A 102 15.28 -16.19 -13.22
CA VAL A 102 16.28 -17.10 -13.79
C VAL A 102 15.62 -18.12 -14.71
N ASN A 103 16.27 -18.40 -15.84
CA ASN A 103 15.87 -19.46 -16.74
C ASN A 103 16.58 -20.76 -16.34
N LEU A 104 15.81 -21.72 -15.82
CA LEU A 104 16.35 -22.99 -15.33
C LEU A 104 16.87 -23.88 -16.46
N ALA A 105 16.32 -23.77 -17.67
CA ALA A 105 16.82 -24.52 -18.83
C ALA A 105 18.23 -24.09 -19.28
N GLU A 106 18.63 -22.87 -18.93
CA GLU A 106 19.95 -22.30 -19.24
C GLU A 106 20.90 -22.34 -18.03
N ASN A 107 20.58 -23.09 -16.97
CA ASN A 107 21.29 -23.08 -15.68
C ASN A 107 21.44 -21.67 -15.10
N GLY A 108 20.42 -20.83 -15.28
CA GLY A 108 20.41 -19.45 -14.79
C GLY A 108 20.55 -19.37 -13.27
N LYS A 109 21.33 -18.39 -12.81
CA LYS A 109 21.58 -18.14 -11.39
C LYS A 109 21.21 -16.71 -11.02
N VAL A 110 20.82 -16.51 -9.76
CA VAL A 110 20.61 -15.15 -9.24
C VAL A 110 21.95 -14.45 -9.11
N ARG A 111 22.03 -13.24 -9.67
CA ARG A 111 23.19 -12.37 -9.57
C ARG A 111 23.01 -11.38 -8.43
N ILE A 112 24.03 -11.21 -7.59
CA ILE A 112 24.02 -10.31 -6.44
C ILE A 112 25.24 -9.40 -6.50
N SER A 113 25.01 -8.10 -6.37
CA SER A 113 26.06 -7.12 -6.10
C SER A 113 26.29 -7.04 -4.59
N LEU A 114 27.52 -7.29 -4.15
CA LEU A 114 27.89 -7.49 -2.76
C LEU A 114 28.50 -6.22 -2.15
N THR A 115 28.24 -5.99 -0.87
CA THR A 115 28.91 -4.95 -0.09
C THR A 115 30.40 -5.27 0.10
N GLN A 116 31.23 -4.26 0.32
CA GLN A 116 32.65 -4.43 0.62
C GLN A 116 32.88 -5.30 1.86
N THR A 117 32.07 -5.13 2.90
CA THR A 117 32.15 -5.94 4.13
C THR A 117 31.81 -7.40 3.84
N CYS A 118 30.74 -7.69 3.10
CA CYS A 118 30.41 -9.05 2.68
C CYS A 118 31.53 -9.69 1.84
N ARG A 119 32.18 -8.92 0.96
CA ARG A 119 33.30 -9.41 0.14
C ARG A 119 34.53 -9.82 0.96
N LYS A 120 34.80 -9.12 2.07
CA LYS A 120 35.84 -9.51 3.04
C LYS A 120 35.41 -10.74 3.83
N ARG A 121 34.15 -10.81 4.27
CA ARG A 121 33.56 -11.94 4.99
C ARG A 121 33.65 -13.25 4.20
N LEU A 122 33.35 -13.21 2.89
CA LEU A 122 33.39 -14.38 2.01
C LEU A 122 34.79 -15.00 1.87
N VAL A 123 35.85 -14.20 2.01
CA VAL A 123 37.24 -14.68 2.02
C VAL A 123 37.78 -14.86 3.44
N GLN A 124 36.89 -15.00 4.44
CA GLN A 124 37.22 -15.21 5.85
C GLN A 124 38.10 -14.12 6.45
N TYR A 125 37.94 -12.87 5.99
CA TYR A 125 38.77 -11.72 6.36
C TYR A 125 40.27 -11.92 6.09
N GLY A 126 40.61 -12.82 5.16
CA GLY A 126 41.97 -13.04 4.69
C GLY A 126 42.47 -11.93 3.77
N GLN A 127 43.60 -12.20 3.10
CA GLN A 127 44.17 -11.28 2.11
C GLN A 127 43.32 -11.29 0.83
N GLY A 128 42.84 -10.12 0.41
CA GLY A 128 42.03 -9.93 -0.80
C GLY A 128 40.55 -9.66 -0.54
N MET A 129 39.75 -9.69 -1.60
CA MET A 129 38.30 -9.50 -1.54
C MET A 129 37.63 -10.43 -2.56
N ALA A 130 36.45 -10.95 -2.23
CA ALA A 130 35.60 -11.62 -3.21
C ALA A 130 35.23 -10.67 -4.38
N PRO A 131 34.75 -11.17 -5.52
CA PRO A 131 34.20 -10.35 -6.59
C PRO A 131 33.11 -9.38 -6.09
N ALA A 132 32.96 -8.24 -6.77
CA ALA A 132 31.92 -7.26 -6.43
C ALA A 132 30.50 -7.75 -6.77
N SER A 133 30.39 -8.68 -7.71
CA SER A 133 29.16 -9.35 -8.10
C SER A 133 29.42 -10.85 -8.23
N VAL A 134 28.46 -11.66 -7.79
CA VAL A 134 28.52 -13.13 -7.86
C VAL A 134 27.21 -13.70 -8.40
N GLU A 135 27.28 -14.86 -9.07
CA GLU A 135 26.13 -15.62 -9.57
C GLU A 135 26.02 -16.97 -8.86
N LEU A 136 24.96 -17.17 -8.09
CA LEU A 136 24.84 -18.30 -7.16
C LEU A 136 23.47 -18.99 -7.26
N GLU A 137 23.50 -20.32 -7.34
CA GLU A 137 22.32 -21.20 -7.32
C GLU A 137 21.66 -21.21 -5.94
N ARG A 138 22.44 -20.96 -4.88
CA ARG A 138 21.93 -20.70 -3.52
C ARG A 138 20.78 -19.71 -3.45
N PHE A 139 20.70 -18.76 -4.37
CA PHE A 139 19.66 -17.74 -4.38
C PHE A 139 18.53 -18.04 -5.37
N ASN A 140 18.49 -19.23 -5.99
CA ASN A 140 17.37 -19.72 -6.79
C ASN A 140 16.22 -20.22 -5.90
N VAL A 141 15.75 -19.37 -4.99
CA VAL A 141 14.70 -19.68 -4.01
C VAL A 141 13.35 -19.22 -4.57
N PRO A 142 12.36 -20.11 -4.77
CA PRO A 142 11.01 -19.70 -5.21
C PRO A 142 10.28 -18.90 -4.13
N VAL A 143 9.36 -18.03 -4.55
CA VAL A 143 8.48 -17.31 -3.61
C VAL A 143 7.50 -18.27 -2.93
N ALA A 144 7.38 -18.16 -1.60
CA ALA A 144 6.52 -19.02 -0.78
C ALA A 144 5.02 -18.71 -0.92
N PHE A 145 4.67 -17.45 -1.22
CA PHE A 145 3.28 -16.98 -1.27
C PHE A 145 2.72 -17.09 -2.70
N GLN A 146 1.55 -17.71 -2.84
CA GLN A 146 0.95 -18.00 -4.16
C GLN A 146 0.43 -16.74 -4.86
N ASP A 147 -0.10 -15.79 -4.10
CA ASP A 147 -0.65 -14.51 -4.56
C ASP A 147 0.42 -13.54 -5.11
N LEU A 148 1.69 -13.82 -4.81
CA LEU A 148 2.84 -13.08 -5.36
C LEU A 148 3.35 -13.63 -6.69
N ARG A 149 2.84 -14.80 -7.11
CA ARG A 149 3.22 -15.38 -8.40
C ARG A 149 2.56 -14.57 -9.52
N PRO A 150 3.29 -14.29 -10.62
CA PRO A 150 2.74 -13.53 -11.73
C PRO A 150 1.48 -14.19 -12.31
N LEU A 151 0.50 -13.37 -12.64
CA LEU A 151 -0.76 -13.79 -13.27
C LEU A 151 -0.53 -14.12 -14.76
N GLY A 152 -0.93 -15.31 -15.22
CA GLY A 152 -0.91 -15.71 -16.64
C GLY A 152 -0.05 -16.93 -16.99
N ALA A 153 0.09 -17.23 -18.29
CA ALA A 153 0.95 -18.30 -18.80
C ALA A 153 2.42 -17.90 -18.62
N VAL A 154 3.03 -18.43 -17.57
CA VAL A 154 4.46 -18.28 -17.30
C VAL A 154 5.21 -19.38 -18.04
N ASN A 155 6.33 -19.04 -18.69
CA ASN A 155 7.25 -20.04 -19.23
C ASN A 155 7.64 -21.03 -18.10
N PRO A 156 7.37 -22.35 -18.23
CA PRO A 156 7.65 -23.31 -17.15
C PRO A 156 9.12 -23.35 -16.74
N ASP A 157 10.04 -22.96 -17.63
CA ASP A 157 11.47 -22.92 -17.35
C ASP A 157 11.91 -21.64 -16.61
N MET A 158 11.02 -20.66 -16.45
CA MET A 158 11.32 -19.40 -15.77
C MET A 158 10.98 -19.46 -14.29
N LEU A 159 12.00 -19.36 -13.43
CA LEU A 159 11.84 -19.27 -11.99
C LEU A 159 11.74 -17.80 -11.55
N PHE A 160 10.60 -17.47 -10.92
CA PHE A 160 10.42 -16.23 -10.17
C PHE A 160 10.88 -16.44 -8.74
N THR A 161 12.07 -15.93 -8.44
CA THR A 161 12.64 -16.08 -7.10
C THR A 161 11.95 -15.15 -6.11
N GLN A 162 12.07 -15.44 -4.82
CA GLN A 162 11.61 -14.54 -3.76
C GLN A 162 12.23 -13.14 -3.88
N TYR A 163 13.42 -13.02 -4.49
CA TYR A 163 14.09 -11.74 -4.72
C TYR A 163 13.46 -10.89 -5.82
N ASP A 164 12.52 -11.43 -6.61
CA ASP A 164 11.79 -10.63 -7.60
C ASP A 164 10.63 -9.85 -7.00
N LYS A 165 10.07 -10.35 -5.88
CA LYS A 165 8.79 -9.87 -5.36
C LYS A 165 8.79 -9.60 -3.86
N LEU A 166 9.49 -10.36 -3.02
CA LEU A 166 9.36 -10.24 -1.57
C LEU A 166 10.23 -9.11 -1.00
N TYR A 167 9.66 -7.91 -0.86
CA TYR A 167 10.36 -6.77 -0.27
C TYR A 167 10.25 -6.72 1.26
N PRO A 168 11.33 -6.39 1.99
CA PRO A 168 11.29 -6.17 3.43
C PRO A 168 10.29 -5.09 3.85
N SER A 169 10.02 -4.08 3.00
CA SER A 169 9.05 -3.00 3.25
C SER A 169 7.62 -3.50 3.46
N TRP A 170 7.33 -4.74 3.05
CA TRP A 170 6.03 -5.37 3.27
C TRP A 170 5.81 -5.84 4.70
N TYR A 171 6.87 -5.84 5.51
CA TYR A 171 6.80 -6.05 6.93
C TYR A 171 6.69 -4.72 7.67
N SER A 172 6.65 -4.70 9.00
CA SER A 172 6.67 -3.44 9.76
C SER A 172 7.53 -3.59 11.01
N GLY A 173 7.96 -2.47 11.59
CA GLY A 173 8.86 -2.44 12.74
C GLY A 173 10.17 -3.22 12.53
N ALA A 174 10.63 -3.91 13.58
CA ALA A 174 11.82 -4.77 13.53
C ALA A 174 11.68 -5.99 12.61
N MET A 175 10.46 -6.34 12.17
CA MET A 175 10.24 -7.46 11.26
C MET A 175 10.82 -7.20 9.86
N GLN A 176 10.81 -5.95 9.39
CA GLN A 176 11.44 -5.58 8.12
C GLN A 176 12.94 -5.89 8.13
N LYS A 177 13.60 -5.54 9.24
CA LYS A 177 15.04 -5.82 9.47
C LYS A 177 15.31 -7.32 9.42
N LEU A 178 14.51 -8.09 10.14
CA LEU A 178 14.66 -9.53 10.21
C LEU A 178 14.52 -10.19 8.83
N VAL A 179 13.50 -9.80 8.05
CA VAL A 179 13.28 -10.34 6.71
C VAL A 179 14.44 -9.99 5.77
N GLN A 180 14.92 -8.74 5.81
CA GLN A 180 16.09 -8.34 5.02
C GLN A 180 17.31 -9.22 5.32
N CYS A 181 17.58 -9.50 6.60
CA CYS A 181 18.68 -10.37 7.00
C CYS A 181 18.51 -11.81 6.54
N VAL A 182 17.33 -12.40 6.75
CA VAL A 182 17.07 -13.81 6.42
C VAL A 182 17.15 -14.05 4.91
N LEU A 183 16.76 -13.07 4.09
CA LEU A 183 16.98 -13.10 2.64
C LEU A 183 18.46 -13.23 2.25
N GLY A 184 19.39 -12.85 3.13
CA GLY A 184 20.84 -12.97 2.91
C GLY A 184 21.41 -14.39 3.04
N TYR A 185 20.64 -15.38 3.50
CA TYR A 185 21.14 -16.76 3.65
C TYR A 185 21.06 -17.58 2.38
N GLY A 186 19.97 -17.44 1.62
CA GLY A 186 19.60 -18.35 0.53
C GLY A 186 19.42 -19.80 1.00
N GLN A 187 19.47 -20.74 0.05
CA GLN A 187 19.42 -22.18 0.32
C GLN A 187 20.67 -22.65 1.08
N GLN A 188 20.50 -23.61 1.97
CA GLN A 188 21.58 -24.22 2.74
C GLN A 188 21.93 -25.61 2.19
N GLY A 189 23.16 -26.05 2.43
CA GLY A 189 23.62 -27.40 2.07
C GLY A 189 23.98 -27.58 0.60
N ILE A 190 24.08 -26.50 -0.19
CA ILE A 190 24.60 -26.58 -1.56
C ILE A 190 26.12 -26.79 -1.51
N PRO A 191 26.65 -27.80 -2.22
CA PRO A 191 28.09 -28.03 -2.29
C PRO A 191 28.85 -26.84 -2.92
N SER A 192 29.96 -26.43 -2.31
CA SER A 192 30.90 -25.52 -2.96
C SER A 192 31.58 -26.19 -4.15
N GLY A 193 31.66 -25.46 -5.26
CA GLY A 193 32.56 -25.77 -6.37
C GLY A 193 34.01 -25.41 -6.06
N VAL A 194 34.89 -25.64 -7.04
CA VAL A 194 36.35 -25.43 -6.91
C VAL A 194 36.84 -24.17 -7.64
N THR A 195 36.04 -23.61 -8.55
CA THR A 195 36.43 -22.48 -9.41
C THR A 195 35.30 -21.47 -9.57
N GLY A 196 35.66 -20.23 -9.92
CA GLY A 196 34.70 -19.15 -10.14
C GLY A 196 33.83 -18.86 -8.92
N ASP A 197 32.61 -18.40 -9.16
CA ASP A 197 31.66 -18.07 -8.08
C ASP A 197 31.17 -19.30 -7.31
N ALA A 198 31.27 -20.50 -7.90
CA ALA A 198 30.81 -21.74 -7.30
C ALA A 198 31.48 -22.05 -5.95
N VAL A 199 32.67 -21.49 -5.69
CA VAL A 199 33.36 -21.62 -4.38
C VAL A 199 32.52 -21.06 -3.22
N TYR A 200 31.64 -20.09 -3.50
CA TYR A 200 30.81 -19.41 -2.51
C TYR A 200 29.45 -20.09 -2.26
N GLU A 201 29.06 -21.09 -3.06
CA GLU A 201 27.75 -21.77 -2.94
C GLU A 201 27.56 -22.45 -1.57
N GLY A 202 28.62 -23.06 -1.03
CA GLY A 202 28.67 -23.69 0.29
C GLY A 202 29.40 -22.88 1.35
N ALA A 203 29.54 -21.56 1.17
CA ALA A 203 30.27 -20.70 2.11
C ALA A 203 29.64 -20.74 3.51
N TYR A 204 30.51 -20.80 4.52
CA TYR A 204 30.24 -20.62 5.94
C TYR A 204 31.30 -19.70 6.54
N LEU A 205 31.01 -19.05 7.67
CA LEU A 205 31.96 -18.20 8.37
C LEU A 205 32.77 -19.06 9.35
N ALA A 206 34.07 -19.21 9.10
CA ALA A 206 34.96 -19.95 9.99
C ALA A 206 35.31 -19.09 11.21
N ILE A 207 35.21 -19.69 12.40
CA ILE A 207 35.54 -19.01 13.66
C ILE A 207 36.98 -19.36 14.05
N PRO A 208 37.86 -18.37 14.31
CA PRO A 208 39.25 -18.63 14.70
C PRO A 208 39.36 -19.41 16.02
N LYS A 209 40.37 -20.30 16.11
CA LYS A 209 40.58 -21.20 17.26
C LYS A 209 40.62 -20.51 18.62
N GLU A 210 41.09 -19.26 18.66
CA GLU A 210 41.19 -18.46 19.90
C GLU A 210 39.82 -18.16 20.53
N TYR A 211 38.74 -18.07 19.74
CA TYR A 211 37.37 -17.83 20.24
C TYR A 211 36.57 -19.12 20.46
N GLN A 212 36.94 -20.22 19.80
CA GLN A 212 36.17 -21.48 19.81
C GLN A 212 35.97 -22.05 21.22
N LYS A 213 36.97 -21.90 22.11
CA LYS A 213 36.90 -22.43 23.48
C LYS A 213 35.83 -21.72 24.32
N GLU A 214 35.80 -20.40 24.27
CA GLU A 214 34.82 -19.59 25.00
C GLU A 214 33.40 -19.87 24.48
N ILE A 215 33.25 -19.91 23.15
CA ILE A 215 31.98 -20.25 22.50
C ILE A 215 31.50 -21.65 22.91
N ALA A 216 32.38 -22.66 22.88
CA ALA A 216 32.01 -24.01 23.27
C ALA A 216 31.54 -24.10 24.74
N GLN A 217 32.16 -23.33 25.64
CA GLN A 217 31.73 -23.24 27.05
C GLN A 217 30.38 -22.55 27.20
N GLU A 218 30.11 -21.49 26.44
CA GLU A 218 28.82 -20.82 26.46
C GLU A 218 27.69 -21.68 25.89
N LEU A 219 27.99 -22.47 24.84
CA LEU A 219 27.06 -23.39 24.18
C LEU A 219 26.75 -24.66 24.99
N GLU A 220 27.56 -24.97 26.00
CA GLU A 220 27.38 -26.18 26.79
C GLU A 220 25.98 -26.21 27.44
N GLY A 221 25.23 -27.27 27.12
CA GLY A 221 23.88 -27.46 27.65
C GLY A 221 22.80 -26.57 27.03
N ILE A 222 23.10 -25.71 26.04
CA ILE A 222 22.09 -24.92 25.34
C ILE A 222 21.19 -25.85 24.51
N THR A 223 19.88 -25.60 24.55
CA THR A 223 18.94 -26.18 23.59
C THR A 223 18.06 -25.11 22.94
N PRO A 224 17.96 -25.08 21.59
CA PRO A 224 17.01 -24.24 20.88
C PRO A 224 15.56 -24.44 21.34
N ILE A 225 14.82 -23.33 21.43
CA ILE A 225 13.44 -23.31 21.95
C ILE A 225 12.48 -23.21 20.76
N ALA A 226 11.59 -24.20 20.60
CA ALA A 226 10.59 -24.24 19.54
C ALA A 226 11.13 -24.11 18.10
N CYS A 227 12.43 -24.34 17.90
CA CYS A 227 13.13 -24.21 16.63
C CYS A 227 14.32 -25.17 16.57
N SER A 228 14.97 -25.28 15.41
CA SER A 228 16.21 -26.03 15.22
C SER A 228 17.46 -25.21 15.55
N GLY A 229 17.37 -23.88 15.48
CA GLY A 229 18.53 -23.00 15.67
C GLY A 229 19.40 -22.84 14.42
N GLU A 230 18.85 -23.16 13.24
CA GLU A 230 19.56 -23.15 11.96
C GLU A 230 18.76 -22.41 10.88
N PRO A 231 19.44 -21.72 9.95
CA PRO A 231 18.76 -21.13 8.80
C PRO A 231 17.93 -22.17 8.04
N ILE A 232 16.75 -21.77 7.56
CA ILE A 232 15.85 -22.68 6.84
C ILE A 232 16.59 -23.26 5.61
N ALA A 233 16.59 -24.59 5.50
CA ALA A 233 17.38 -25.30 4.49
C ALA A 233 17.04 -24.91 3.04
N ASP A 234 15.77 -24.67 2.72
CA ASP A 234 15.35 -24.25 1.37
C ASP A 234 15.45 -22.73 1.13
N GLY A 235 15.90 -21.97 2.13
CA GLY A 235 16.07 -20.52 2.06
C GLY A 235 14.78 -19.71 1.93
N GLN A 236 13.60 -20.33 1.97
CA GLN A 236 12.34 -19.63 1.76
C GLN A 236 11.96 -18.79 2.98
N VAL A 237 11.68 -17.51 2.75
CA VAL A 237 11.07 -16.66 3.78
C VAL A 237 9.56 -16.91 3.82
N ARG A 238 9.07 -17.35 4.98
CA ARG A 238 7.67 -17.76 5.17
C ARG A 238 6.89 -16.89 6.16
N TYR A 239 7.47 -15.79 6.62
CA TYR A 239 6.80 -14.86 7.51
C TYR A 239 5.62 -14.19 6.83
N ASP A 240 4.43 -14.40 7.34
CA ASP A 240 3.19 -13.82 6.81
C ASP A 240 3.00 -12.34 7.19
N PHE A 241 2.38 -11.58 6.30
CA PHE A 241 2.05 -10.16 6.42
C PHE A 241 0.59 -9.84 6.07
N HIS A 242 -0.22 -10.84 5.74
CA HIS A 242 -1.62 -10.67 5.35
C HIS A 242 -2.54 -10.31 6.53
N TYR A 243 -3.76 -9.90 6.21
CA TYR A 243 -4.81 -9.66 7.19
C TYR A 243 -5.03 -10.89 8.10
N SER A 244 -5.18 -12.07 7.52
CA SER A 244 -5.50 -13.33 8.20
C SER A 244 -4.40 -13.80 9.16
N ARG A 245 -3.15 -13.45 8.88
CA ARG A 245 -1.98 -13.83 9.67
C ARG A 245 -0.87 -12.81 9.50
N THR A 246 -0.40 -12.23 10.60
CA THR A 246 0.72 -11.29 10.59
C THR A 246 1.79 -11.72 11.57
N HIS A 247 3.05 -11.72 11.12
CA HIS A 247 4.21 -11.86 11.99
C HIS A 247 4.86 -10.51 12.28
N ALA A 248 5.40 -10.38 13.49
CA ALA A 248 6.15 -9.22 13.95
C ALA A 248 7.26 -9.64 14.92
N VAL A 249 8.16 -8.70 15.23
CA VAL A 249 9.16 -8.87 16.29
C VAL A 249 8.91 -7.83 17.37
N THR A 250 8.90 -8.25 18.63
CA THR A 250 8.79 -7.39 19.81
C THR A 250 9.99 -7.56 20.73
N ILE A 251 10.36 -6.50 21.47
CA ILE A 251 11.46 -6.54 22.43
C ILE A 251 10.91 -6.69 23.85
N ALA A 252 11.26 -7.79 24.51
CA ALA A 252 10.83 -8.12 25.86
C ALA A 252 11.49 -7.24 26.94
N GLY A 253 11.07 -7.41 28.20
CA GLY A 253 11.55 -6.62 29.34
C GLY A 253 13.04 -6.81 29.66
N ASP A 254 13.64 -7.92 29.22
CA ASP A 254 15.08 -8.21 29.32
C ASP A 254 15.88 -7.73 28.09
N GLY A 255 15.24 -7.02 27.15
CA GLY A 255 15.87 -6.55 25.93
C GLY A 255 16.01 -7.60 24.83
N LYS A 256 15.55 -8.84 25.03
CA LYS A 256 15.65 -9.90 24.02
C LYS A 256 14.48 -9.82 23.02
N PRO A 257 14.70 -10.14 21.73
CA PRO A 257 13.65 -10.16 20.73
C PRO A 257 12.79 -11.43 20.84
N TRP A 258 11.50 -11.25 20.56
CA TRP A 258 10.49 -12.30 20.51
C TRP A 258 9.74 -12.23 19.20
N LEU A 259 9.53 -13.38 18.56
CA LEU A 259 8.67 -13.50 17.40
C LEU A 259 7.21 -13.49 17.87
N VAL A 260 6.40 -12.65 17.25
CA VAL A 260 4.96 -12.52 17.51
C VAL A 260 4.20 -13.00 16.28
N GLN A 261 3.14 -13.77 16.52
CA GLN A 261 2.19 -14.15 15.49
C GLN A 261 0.79 -13.72 15.92
N VAL A 262 0.16 -12.91 15.07
CA VAL A 262 -1.25 -12.56 15.16
C VAL A 262 -2.02 -13.45 14.19
N VAL A 263 -2.91 -14.29 14.70
CA VAL A 263 -3.71 -15.19 13.87
C VAL A 263 -5.09 -15.41 14.48
N GLY A 264 -6.14 -15.13 13.71
CA GLY A 264 -7.51 -15.26 14.18
C GLY A 264 -7.73 -14.55 15.52
N GLN A 265 -8.24 -15.26 16.52
CA GLN A 265 -8.61 -14.64 17.80
C GLN A 265 -7.44 -14.34 18.75
N TRP A 266 -6.22 -14.78 18.44
CA TRP A 266 -5.12 -14.79 19.40
C TRP A 266 -3.85 -14.10 18.91
N VAL A 267 -3.11 -13.55 19.88
CA VAL A 267 -1.74 -13.08 19.72
C VAL A 267 -0.84 -13.98 20.56
N ASP A 268 0.01 -14.75 19.91
CA ASP A 268 0.98 -15.62 20.55
C ASP A 268 2.41 -15.10 20.27
N ALA A 269 3.34 -15.38 21.18
CA ALA A 269 4.73 -15.01 21.08
C ALA A 269 5.66 -16.14 21.52
N MET A 270 6.86 -16.21 20.95
CA MET A 270 7.94 -17.09 21.39
C MET A 270 9.29 -16.37 21.28
N PRO A 271 10.34 -16.80 22.01
CA PRO A 271 11.69 -16.27 21.82
C PRO A 271 12.07 -16.31 20.33
N LEU A 272 12.70 -15.25 19.82
CA LEU A 272 13.08 -15.21 18.41
C LEU A 272 14.08 -16.34 18.11
N PRO A 273 13.82 -17.20 17.10
CA PRO A 273 14.78 -18.19 16.66
C PRO A 273 16.07 -17.54 16.16
N VAL A 274 17.18 -17.82 16.84
CA VAL A 274 18.53 -17.35 16.50
C VAL A 274 19.51 -18.53 16.49
N VAL A 275 20.60 -18.41 15.74
CA VAL A 275 21.69 -19.39 15.69
C VAL A 275 22.48 -19.32 16.99
N PRO A 276 22.45 -20.35 17.86
CA PRO A 276 23.02 -20.27 19.20
C PRO A 276 24.51 -19.89 19.22
N THR A 277 25.34 -20.43 18.31
CA THR A 277 26.76 -20.06 18.20
C THR A 277 26.97 -18.55 18.10
N THR A 278 26.09 -17.87 17.36
CA THR A 278 26.21 -16.43 17.09
C THR A 278 25.67 -15.55 18.21
N ALA A 279 24.92 -16.14 19.16
CA ALA A 279 24.40 -15.45 20.34
C ALA A 279 25.41 -15.40 21.50
N THR A 280 26.57 -16.03 21.35
CA THR A 280 27.63 -16.07 22.37
C THR A 280 28.43 -14.77 22.45
N ALA A 281 28.97 -14.46 23.63
CA ALA A 281 29.87 -13.33 23.81
C ALA A 281 31.18 -13.53 23.01
N GLY A 282 31.70 -14.76 22.98
CA GLY A 282 32.89 -15.11 22.20
C GLY A 282 32.74 -14.84 20.70
N PHE A 283 31.59 -15.17 20.10
CA PHE A 283 31.35 -14.84 18.68
C PHE A 283 31.27 -13.33 18.45
N LYS A 284 30.59 -12.59 19.33
CA LYS A 284 30.54 -11.13 19.25
C LYS A 284 31.93 -10.49 19.37
N ALA A 285 32.80 -11.02 20.23
CA ALA A 285 34.18 -10.58 20.36
C ALA A 285 34.97 -10.81 19.05
N PHE A 286 34.80 -11.99 18.42
CA PHE A 286 35.37 -12.27 17.10
C PHE A 286 34.93 -11.24 16.05
N VAL A 287 33.63 -11.00 15.89
CA VAL A 287 33.10 -10.05 14.90
C VAL A 287 33.65 -8.63 15.14
N ARG A 288 33.80 -8.20 16.39
CA ARG A 288 34.43 -6.93 16.74
C ARG A 288 35.90 -6.88 16.34
N SER A 289 36.64 -7.98 16.52
CA SER A 289 38.08 -8.03 16.20
C SER A 289 38.37 -7.84 14.70
N VAL A 290 37.45 -8.28 13.83
CA VAL A 290 37.58 -8.17 12.38
C VAL A 290 36.94 -6.90 11.80
N GLY A 291 36.23 -6.13 12.63
CA GLY A 291 35.58 -4.88 12.21
C GLY A 291 34.42 -5.07 11.23
N ASP A 292 33.65 -6.15 11.36
CA ASP A 292 32.46 -6.39 10.53
C ASP A 292 31.24 -5.70 11.15
N ASP A 293 31.06 -4.41 10.85
CA ASP A 293 29.98 -3.57 11.39
C ASP A 293 28.58 -4.04 10.96
N GLU A 294 28.46 -4.72 9.82
CA GLU A 294 27.20 -5.30 9.35
C GLU A 294 26.71 -6.41 10.29
N LEU A 295 27.60 -7.35 10.65
CA LEU A 295 27.28 -8.39 11.62
C LEU A 295 27.11 -7.83 13.03
N LEU A 296 27.88 -6.81 13.44
CA LEU A 296 27.72 -6.19 14.75
C LEU A 296 26.34 -5.56 14.92
N GLU A 297 25.86 -4.80 13.94
CA GLU A 297 24.50 -4.22 13.98
C GLU A 297 23.43 -5.31 14.11
N LEU A 298 23.65 -6.44 13.44
CA LEU A 298 22.76 -7.59 13.50
C LEU A 298 22.73 -8.26 14.87
N LEU A 299 23.90 -8.48 15.46
CA LEU A 299 24.02 -9.02 16.81
C LEU A 299 23.48 -8.04 17.86
N ASP A 300 23.64 -6.73 17.68
CA ASP A 300 23.11 -5.72 18.60
C ASP A 300 21.58 -5.59 18.49
N THR A 301 21.01 -5.80 17.30
CA THR A 301 19.56 -5.71 17.08
C THR A 301 18.82 -6.95 17.57
N PHE A 302 19.36 -8.15 17.32
CA PHE A 302 18.65 -9.42 17.59
C PHE A 302 19.28 -10.30 18.66
N GLY A 303 20.43 -9.92 19.21
CA GLY A 303 21.17 -10.72 20.19
C GLY A 303 21.84 -11.97 19.61
N GLY A 304 21.80 -12.15 18.30
CA GLY A 304 22.27 -13.32 17.56
C GLY A 304 21.76 -13.27 16.13
N MET A 305 22.27 -14.15 15.27
CA MET A 305 21.82 -14.23 13.89
C MET A 305 20.45 -14.93 13.79
N PRO A 306 19.38 -14.26 13.32
CA PRO A 306 18.06 -14.88 13.23
C PRO A 306 18.07 -16.02 12.22
N THR A 307 17.33 -17.10 12.49
CA THR A 307 17.33 -18.29 11.62
C THR A 307 16.31 -18.19 10.48
N GLY A 308 15.30 -17.33 10.62
CA GLY A 308 14.17 -17.29 9.69
C GLY A 308 13.09 -18.32 9.98
N GLU A 309 13.28 -19.17 11.00
CA GLU A 309 12.28 -20.18 11.40
C GLU A 309 10.99 -19.53 11.92
N LEU A 310 9.89 -20.25 11.72
CA LEU A 310 8.53 -19.87 12.11
C LEU A 310 8.11 -20.59 13.39
N PHE A 311 6.90 -20.26 13.85
CA PHE A 311 6.20 -21.09 14.83
C PHE A 311 6.08 -22.54 14.32
N PRO A 312 6.17 -23.53 15.23
CA PRO A 312 5.84 -24.93 14.95
C PRO A 312 4.47 -25.10 14.27
N GLU A 313 4.32 -26.17 13.50
CA GLU A 313 3.03 -26.56 12.91
C GLU A 313 1.99 -26.90 13.99
N ASP A 314 0.70 -26.79 13.67
CA ASP A 314 -0.40 -26.73 14.66
C ASP A 314 -0.38 -27.83 15.74
N GLY A 315 -0.13 -29.09 15.37
CA GLY A 315 -0.02 -30.18 16.36
C GLY A 315 1.16 -30.02 17.32
N SER A 316 2.31 -29.59 16.81
CA SER A 316 3.51 -29.32 17.62
C SER A 316 3.40 -27.99 18.37
N ARG A 317 2.69 -27.01 17.82
CA ARG A 317 2.47 -25.69 18.41
C ARG A 317 1.79 -25.79 19.76
N GLU A 318 0.73 -26.59 19.87
CA GLU A 318 0.03 -26.79 21.14
C GLU A 318 0.93 -27.47 22.19
N ALA A 319 1.79 -28.41 21.77
CA ALA A 319 2.76 -29.03 22.67
C ALA A 319 3.77 -27.99 23.21
N TRP A 320 4.26 -27.08 22.37
CA TRP A 320 5.14 -25.98 22.77
C TRP A 320 4.45 -24.90 23.61
N ARG A 321 3.14 -24.66 23.39
CA ARG A 321 2.32 -23.82 24.28
C ARG A 321 2.21 -24.44 25.67
N LYS A 322 1.87 -25.73 25.75
CA LYS A 322 1.84 -26.46 27.03
C LYS A 322 3.21 -26.51 27.71
N ALA A 323 4.30 -26.49 26.95
CA ALA A 323 5.64 -26.41 27.49
C ALA A 323 6.02 -25.00 28.02
N GLY A 324 5.15 -24.02 27.81
CA GLY A 324 5.33 -22.61 28.20
C GLY A 324 6.28 -21.83 27.29
N ALA A 325 6.78 -22.43 26.21
CA ALA A 325 7.70 -21.77 25.26
C ALA A 325 6.96 -20.78 24.34
N ILE A 326 5.77 -21.18 23.88
CA ILE A 326 4.84 -20.30 23.18
C ILE A 326 3.92 -19.70 24.22
N VAL A 327 3.95 -18.38 24.34
CA VAL A 327 3.22 -17.61 25.33
C VAL A 327 2.08 -16.87 24.65
N ARG A 328 0.87 -17.02 25.19
CA ARG A 328 -0.28 -16.24 24.74
C ARG A 328 -0.24 -14.85 25.37
N VAL A 329 -0.19 -13.82 24.53
CA VAL A 329 -0.12 -12.41 24.95
C VAL A 329 -1.53 -11.87 25.26
N GLY A 330 -2.49 -12.19 24.40
CA GLY A 330 -3.86 -11.69 24.52
C GLY A 330 -4.72 -12.04 23.31
N GLY A 331 -5.95 -11.51 23.31
CA GLY A 331 -6.89 -11.66 22.21
C GLY A 331 -6.81 -10.52 21.21
N THR A 332 -7.30 -10.74 20.00
CA THR A 332 -7.41 -9.72 18.94
C THR A 332 -8.75 -8.97 18.98
N GLY A 333 -9.53 -9.16 20.04
CA GLY A 333 -10.66 -8.33 20.48
C GLY A 333 -11.56 -7.83 19.36
N GLY A 334 -12.50 -8.63 18.86
CA GLY A 334 -13.51 -8.20 17.87
C GLY A 334 -13.00 -7.86 16.46
N PHE A 335 -11.70 -7.63 16.25
CA PHE A 335 -11.13 -7.24 14.96
C PHE A 335 -11.48 -8.22 13.83
N TYR A 336 -11.20 -9.50 14.05
CA TYR A 336 -11.45 -10.57 13.06
C TYR A 336 -12.93 -10.96 12.91
N GLN A 337 -13.87 -10.26 13.57
CA GLN A 337 -15.30 -10.36 13.29
C GLN A 337 -15.71 -9.49 12.09
N HIS A 338 -14.80 -8.63 11.61
CA HIS A 338 -15.01 -7.69 10.54
C HIS A 338 -14.15 -8.05 9.31
N SER A 339 -14.41 -7.39 8.19
CA SER A 339 -13.67 -7.60 6.95
C SER A 339 -12.38 -6.79 6.93
N ALA A 340 -11.36 -7.30 6.23
CA ALA A 340 -10.14 -6.55 5.98
C ALA A 340 -10.44 -5.24 5.22
N LEU A 341 -9.63 -4.20 5.46
CA LEU A 341 -9.61 -3.02 4.61
C LEU A 341 -9.17 -3.38 3.17
N PHE A 342 -8.16 -4.24 3.05
CA PHE A 342 -7.70 -4.92 1.85
C PHE A 342 -6.93 -6.20 2.24
N ASP A 343 -6.76 -7.17 1.34
CA ASP A 343 -6.30 -8.54 1.70
C ASP A 343 -4.91 -8.59 2.33
N THR A 344 -3.99 -7.72 1.88
CA THR A 344 -2.63 -7.59 2.43
C THR A 344 -2.53 -6.61 3.60
N CYS A 345 -3.67 -6.16 4.14
CA CYS A 345 -3.74 -5.27 5.30
C CYS A 345 -3.52 -6.05 6.61
N GLY A 346 -2.32 -6.59 6.81
CA GLY A 346 -1.90 -7.12 8.10
C GLY A 346 -1.62 -6.02 9.12
N TRP A 347 -1.29 -6.41 10.35
CA TRP A 347 -0.99 -5.46 11.43
C TRP A 347 0.29 -4.68 11.17
N ALA A 348 0.22 -3.35 11.28
CA ALA A 348 1.39 -2.46 11.21
C ALA A 348 1.96 -2.24 12.62
N PHE A 349 3.19 -2.68 12.86
CA PHE A 349 3.88 -2.59 14.15
C PHE A 349 4.90 -1.44 14.19
N ALA A 350 5.03 -0.84 15.38
CA ALA A 350 6.11 0.07 15.72
C ALA A 350 7.48 -0.64 15.72
N ASP A 351 8.59 0.12 15.66
CA ASP A 351 9.95 -0.44 15.63
C ASP A 351 10.28 -1.29 16.86
N HIS A 352 9.79 -0.91 18.03
CA HIS A 352 9.93 -1.71 19.25
C HIS A 352 9.00 -2.94 19.32
N GLY A 353 8.02 -3.05 18.43
CA GLY A 353 7.07 -4.17 18.34
C GLY A 353 6.03 -4.29 19.47
N ARG A 354 6.13 -3.48 20.52
CA ARG A 354 5.16 -3.43 21.63
C ARG A 354 3.78 -2.85 21.27
N GLU A 355 3.66 -2.19 20.12
CA GLU A 355 2.39 -1.63 19.66
C GLU A 355 2.16 -1.97 18.18
N GLY A 356 0.90 -2.24 17.84
CA GLY A 356 0.45 -2.46 16.47
C GLY A 356 -0.85 -1.71 16.18
N TYR A 357 -1.15 -1.46 14.91
CA TYR A 357 -2.39 -0.82 14.46
C TYR A 357 -2.92 -1.51 13.20
N ASN A 358 -4.24 -1.62 13.10
CA ASN A 358 -4.92 -2.07 11.89
C ASN A 358 -6.35 -1.53 11.83
N THR A 359 -6.91 -1.45 10.63
CA THR A 359 -8.30 -1.01 10.39
C THR A 359 -9.08 -2.12 9.70
N CYS A 360 -10.33 -2.33 10.11
CA CYS A 360 -11.25 -3.29 9.51
C CYS A 360 -12.61 -2.63 9.21
N ILE A 361 -13.39 -3.26 8.33
CA ILE A 361 -14.66 -2.74 7.83
C ILE A 361 -15.82 -3.58 8.35
N GLU A 362 -16.85 -2.91 8.87
CA GLU A 362 -18.16 -3.46 9.19
C GLU A 362 -19.20 -2.91 8.21
N ARG A 363 -20.10 -3.77 7.72
CA ARG A 363 -21.28 -3.37 6.96
C ARG A 363 -22.54 -3.46 7.83
N ARG A 364 -23.22 -2.35 8.04
CA ARG A 364 -24.46 -2.27 8.82
C ARG A 364 -25.66 -2.16 7.90
N ILE A 365 -26.27 -3.31 7.60
CA ILE A 365 -27.40 -3.43 6.66
C ILE A 365 -28.69 -2.77 7.21
N ASN A 366 -28.83 -2.71 8.53
CA ASN A 366 -30.04 -2.16 9.18
C ASN A 366 -29.98 -0.64 9.42
N ASP A 367 -28.87 0.02 9.07
CA ASP A 367 -28.77 1.47 9.15
C ASP A 367 -29.56 2.11 7.99
N PRO A 368 -30.10 3.34 8.16
CA PRO A 368 -31.08 3.98 7.25
C PRO A 368 -30.54 4.43 5.89
N VAL A 369 -29.53 3.73 5.34
CA VAL A 369 -28.97 3.94 4.01
C VAL A 369 -29.63 2.96 3.04
N GLU A 370 -30.35 3.47 2.02
CA GLU A 370 -31.14 2.67 1.07
C GLU A 370 -30.39 1.44 0.54
N GLU A 371 -30.94 0.23 0.79
CA GLU A 371 -30.63 -1.10 0.22
C GLU A 371 -29.18 -1.62 0.35
N THR A 372 -28.23 -0.75 0.69
CA THR A 372 -26.78 -0.97 0.63
C THR A 372 -26.17 -1.03 2.04
N GLY A 373 -26.75 -0.40 3.04
CA GLY A 373 -26.24 -0.40 4.41
C GLY A 373 -25.02 0.52 4.59
N MET A 374 -24.83 1.04 5.81
CA MET A 374 -23.73 1.95 6.13
C MET A 374 -22.41 1.18 6.29
N LEU A 375 -21.31 1.74 5.77
CA LEU A 375 -19.98 1.19 5.96
C LEU A 375 -19.29 1.92 7.12
N ILE A 376 -18.81 1.14 8.08
CA ILE A 376 -18.11 1.63 9.28
C ILE A 376 -16.67 1.12 9.24
N ALA A 377 -15.71 2.03 9.36
CA ALA A 377 -14.31 1.68 9.57
C ALA A 377 -14.02 1.67 11.08
N HIS A 378 -13.36 0.60 11.54
CA HIS A 378 -12.94 0.41 12.93
C HIS A 378 -11.42 0.35 13.01
N GLY A 379 -10.82 1.27 13.76
CA GLY A 379 -9.40 1.29 14.04
C GLY A 379 -9.08 0.57 15.34
N PHE A 380 -8.15 -0.37 15.30
CA PHE A 380 -7.71 -1.17 16.45
C PHE A 380 -6.24 -0.92 16.77
N LYS A 381 -5.94 -0.75 18.07
CA LYS A 381 -4.58 -0.70 18.59
C LYS A 381 -4.27 -1.96 19.37
N MET A 382 -3.16 -2.61 19.03
CA MET A 382 -2.61 -3.76 19.72
C MET A 382 -1.51 -3.33 20.68
N LYS A 383 -1.50 -3.94 21.87
CA LYS A 383 -0.39 -3.88 22.81
C LYS A 383 0.22 -5.26 22.98
N VAL A 384 1.54 -5.34 23.05
CA VAL A 384 2.31 -6.57 23.28
C VAL A 384 3.36 -6.29 24.34
N ASN A 385 3.11 -6.76 25.56
CA ASN A 385 4.05 -6.68 26.67
C ASN A 385 4.53 -8.09 27.01
N ILE A 386 5.85 -8.29 26.97
CA ILE A 386 6.50 -9.54 27.36
C ILE A 386 7.54 -9.18 28.43
N GLY A 387 7.44 -9.79 29.61
CA GLY A 387 8.41 -9.63 30.69
C GLY A 387 9.75 -10.31 30.40
N ALA A 388 10.66 -10.30 31.36
CA ALA A 388 11.93 -11.02 31.25
C ALA A 388 11.69 -12.53 31.14
N SER A 389 12.49 -13.22 30.30
CA SER A 389 12.44 -14.67 30.23
C SER A 389 12.97 -15.29 31.53
N SER A 390 12.23 -16.25 32.08
CA SER A 390 12.62 -17.07 33.23
C SER A 390 13.59 -18.21 32.87
N PHE A 391 13.87 -18.41 31.58
CA PHE A 391 14.75 -19.45 31.07
C PHE A 391 15.76 -18.86 30.10
N ASP A 392 17.02 -19.24 30.26
CA ASP A 392 18.16 -18.75 29.49
C ASP A 392 18.56 -19.69 28.33
N GLY A 393 17.80 -20.78 28.12
CA GLY A 393 18.10 -21.78 27.10
C GLY A 393 19.02 -22.90 27.57
N LYS A 394 19.60 -22.79 28.78
CA LYS A 394 20.56 -23.77 29.30
C LYS A 394 19.84 -24.89 30.06
N ARG A 395 20.32 -26.11 29.85
CA ARG A 395 19.93 -27.28 30.66
C ARG A 395 20.27 -27.02 32.13
N PRO A 396 19.40 -27.38 33.08
CA PRO A 396 19.68 -27.19 34.49
C PRO A 396 20.93 -27.96 34.95
N ALA A 397 21.72 -27.38 35.85
CA ALA A 397 22.97 -27.99 36.33
C ALA A 397 22.80 -29.41 36.89
N TRP A 398 21.65 -29.73 37.49
CA TRP A 398 21.39 -31.07 38.05
C TRP A 398 21.35 -32.17 36.99
N TRP A 399 21.14 -31.85 35.71
CA TRP A 399 21.23 -32.81 34.60
C TRP A 399 22.65 -33.27 34.30
N VAL A 400 23.64 -32.44 34.63
CA VAL A 400 25.07 -32.70 34.39
C VAL A 400 25.72 -33.41 35.59
N GLN A 401 25.03 -33.44 36.74
CA GLN A 401 25.55 -33.91 38.03
C GLN A 401 24.78 -35.12 38.58
N LEU A 402 24.37 -36.05 37.71
CA LEU A 402 23.69 -37.27 38.12
C LEU A 402 24.70 -38.32 38.60
N ASP A 403 24.33 -39.10 39.62
CA ASP A 403 25.06 -40.33 39.95
C ASP A 403 24.83 -41.42 38.89
N GLN A 404 25.74 -42.39 38.80
CA GLN A 404 25.72 -43.42 37.75
C GLN A 404 24.43 -44.26 37.74
N GLU A 405 23.83 -44.51 38.91
CA GLU A 405 22.62 -45.33 39.03
C GLU A 405 21.37 -44.60 38.54
N THR A 406 21.24 -43.33 38.93
CA THR A 406 20.17 -42.44 38.48
C THR A 406 20.31 -42.16 36.99
N GLU A 407 21.53 -41.94 36.49
CA GLU A 407 21.81 -41.76 35.07
C GLU A 407 21.37 -42.99 34.26
N GLY A 408 21.74 -44.20 34.70
CA GLY A 408 21.34 -45.43 34.03
C GLY A 408 19.82 -45.64 33.96
N THR A 409 19.10 -45.33 35.05
CA THR A 409 17.63 -45.43 35.10
C THR A 409 16.96 -44.35 34.26
N LEU A 410 17.48 -43.13 34.30
CA LEU A 410 17.04 -42.01 33.48
C LEU A 410 17.19 -42.31 31.99
N MET A 411 18.32 -42.87 31.56
CA MET A 411 18.55 -43.24 30.17
C MET A 411 17.59 -44.34 29.68
N ARG A 412 17.28 -45.33 30.53
CA ARG A 412 16.26 -46.36 30.23
C ARG A 412 14.87 -45.74 30.09
N TYR A 413 14.49 -44.87 31.02
CA TYR A 413 13.22 -44.14 30.97
C TYR A 413 13.09 -43.32 29.70
N PHE A 414 14.12 -42.53 29.34
CA PHE A 414 14.13 -41.73 28.11
C PHE A 414 14.05 -42.57 26.86
N ARG A 415 14.83 -43.66 26.79
CA ARG A 415 14.78 -44.54 25.64
C ARG A 415 13.36 -45.07 25.43
N ARG A 416 12.72 -45.57 26.49
CA ARG A 416 11.34 -46.06 26.40
C ARG A 416 10.33 -44.96 26.06
N LEU A 417 10.49 -43.76 26.63
CA LEU A 417 9.66 -42.59 26.32
C LEU A 417 9.79 -42.16 24.87
N PHE A 418 11.00 -42.06 24.35
CA PHE A 418 11.22 -41.64 22.97
C PHE A 418 10.93 -42.74 21.95
N ASP A 419 11.10 -44.01 22.31
CA ASP A 419 10.63 -45.13 21.50
C ASP A 419 9.08 -45.09 21.39
N GLY A 420 8.38 -44.81 22.49
CA GLY A 420 6.92 -44.60 22.48
C GLY A 420 6.47 -43.35 21.73
N LEU A 421 7.35 -42.35 21.59
CA LEU A 421 7.13 -41.13 20.80
C LEU A 421 7.66 -41.23 19.36
N ALA A 422 8.17 -42.38 18.92
CA ALA A 422 8.82 -42.52 17.61
C ALA A 422 7.88 -42.27 16.42
N GLN A 423 6.56 -42.45 16.61
CA GLN A 423 5.52 -42.20 15.60
C GLN A 423 5.02 -40.74 15.59
N VAL A 424 5.62 -39.87 16.40
CA VAL A 424 5.15 -38.50 16.64
C VAL A 424 6.03 -37.51 15.88
N ALA A 425 5.47 -36.35 15.52
CA ALA A 425 6.24 -35.30 14.85
C ALA A 425 7.49 -34.92 15.67
N PRO A 426 8.68 -34.76 15.04
CA PRO A 426 9.92 -34.44 15.75
C PRO A 426 9.84 -33.20 16.65
N GLN A 427 9.04 -32.20 16.26
CA GLN A 427 8.86 -30.98 17.06
C GLN A 427 8.00 -31.18 18.30
N GLU A 428 7.02 -32.09 18.29
CA GLU A 428 6.26 -32.45 19.50
C GLU A 428 7.15 -33.20 20.50
N ARG A 429 7.99 -34.12 20.00
CA ARG A 429 9.01 -34.79 20.82
C ARG A 429 9.95 -33.78 21.48
N ALA A 430 10.46 -32.81 20.73
CA ALA A 430 11.33 -31.75 21.26
C ALA A 430 10.62 -30.90 22.33
N ALA A 431 9.32 -30.64 22.18
CA ALA A 431 8.54 -29.94 23.20
C ALA A 431 8.45 -30.75 24.51
N ILE A 432 8.29 -32.07 24.42
CA ILE A 432 8.27 -32.97 25.59
C ILE A 432 9.65 -32.99 26.27
N GLU A 433 10.74 -33.14 25.50
CA GLU A 433 12.11 -33.05 26.00
C GLU A 433 12.34 -31.73 26.75
N PHE A 434 11.89 -30.63 26.17
CA PHE A 434 11.97 -29.30 26.78
C PHE A 434 11.17 -29.20 28.09
N LYS A 435 9.97 -29.79 28.17
CA LYS A 435 9.20 -29.85 29.43
C LYS A 435 9.97 -30.57 30.53
N MET A 436 10.66 -31.65 30.19
CA MET A 436 11.44 -32.42 31.16
C MET A 436 12.65 -31.63 31.65
N TRP A 437 13.33 -30.87 30.79
CA TRP A 437 14.41 -29.98 31.21
C TRP A 437 13.92 -28.86 32.12
N ARG A 438 12.76 -28.29 31.83
CA ARG A 438 12.17 -27.23 32.69
C ARG A 438 11.58 -27.76 33.98
N SER A 439 11.23 -29.04 34.03
CA SER A 439 10.71 -29.68 35.23
C SER A 439 11.83 -29.80 36.27
N GLY A 440 11.52 -29.54 37.54
CA GLY A 440 12.50 -29.69 38.62
C GLY A 440 12.96 -31.14 38.78
N ARG A 441 14.17 -31.34 39.34
CA ARG A 441 14.75 -32.67 39.61
C ARG A 441 13.76 -33.62 40.27
N ASN A 442 13.02 -33.14 41.27
CA ASN A 442 12.07 -33.95 42.03
C ASN A 442 10.90 -34.44 41.17
N THR A 443 10.41 -33.60 40.25
CA THR A 443 9.33 -33.98 39.33
C THR A 443 9.79 -35.11 38.44
N VAL A 444 10.95 -34.96 37.76
CA VAL A 444 11.49 -36.01 36.89
C VAL A 444 11.82 -37.28 37.69
N ALA A 445 12.49 -37.15 38.83
CA ALA A 445 12.84 -38.27 39.70
C ALA A 445 11.60 -39.07 40.16
N SER A 446 10.49 -38.39 40.46
CA SER A 446 9.25 -39.08 40.86
C SER A 446 8.61 -39.90 39.74
N ARG A 447 8.97 -39.64 38.47
CA ARG A 447 8.48 -40.37 37.30
C ARG A 447 9.37 -41.56 36.90
N LEU A 448 10.65 -41.54 37.27
CA LEU A 448 11.60 -42.60 36.90
C LEU A 448 11.16 -44.02 37.27
N PRO A 449 10.53 -44.29 38.43
CA PRO A 449 10.10 -45.65 38.80
C PRO A 449 9.11 -46.29 37.80
N PHE A 450 8.40 -45.49 37.01
CA PHE A 450 7.44 -45.99 36.01
C PHE A 450 8.12 -46.47 34.71
N TRP A 451 9.46 -46.44 34.60
CA TRP A 451 10.18 -46.90 33.40
C TRP A 451 9.86 -48.34 33.00
N ASP A 452 9.48 -49.20 33.95
CA ASP A 452 9.09 -50.60 33.73
C ASP A 452 7.57 -50.84 33.80
N SER A 453 6.77 -49.78 33.76
CA SER A 453 5.30 -49.90 33.78
C SER A 453 4.79 -50.70 32.57
N GLN A 454 3.80 -51.56 32.77
CA GLN A 454 3.11 -52.25 31.68
C GLN A 454 2.21 -51.30 30.87
N ASP A 455 1.67 -50.25 31.50
CA ASP A 455 0.91 -49.18 30.86
C ASP A 455 1.80 -47.93 30.77
N PHE A 456 2.77 -47.97 29.86
CA PHE A 456 3.70 -46.86 29.64
C PHE A 456 3.07 -45.73 28.79
N ASP A 457 1.93 -45.99 28.15
CA ASP A 457 1.16 -44.98 27.42
C ASP A 457 0.62 -43.90 28.37
N PHE A 458 0.32 -44.26 29.61
CA PHE A 458 0.00 -43.29 30.67
C PHE A 458 1.14 -42.28 30.89
N GLU A 459 2.41 -42.70 30.87
CA GLU A 459 3.57 -41.81 31.03
C GLU A 459 3.73 -40.87 29.83
N ILE A 460 3.52 -41.38 28.61
CA ILE A 460 3.54 -40.56 27.40
C ILE A 460 2.45 -39.48 27.48
N ASN A 461 1.24 -39.87 27.87
CA ASN A 461 0.10 -38.96 27.99
C ASN A 461 0.27 -37.96 29.14
N TYR A 462 0.94 -38.34 30.24
CA TYR A 462 1.30 -37.43 31.32
C TYR A 462 2.13 -36.25 30.78
N TRP A 463 3.22 -36.53 30.06
CA TRP A 463 4.09 -35.48 29.54
C TRP A 463 3.44 -34.66 28.42
N ARG A 464 2.61 -35.27 27.57
CA ARG A 464 1.82 -34.56 26.56
C ARG A 464 0.87 -33.54 27.17
N ASN A 465 0.18 -33.93 28.24
CA ASN A 465 -0.87 -33.12 28.87
C ASN A 465 -0.37 -32.20 29.97
N MET A 466 0.85 -32.41 30.50
CA MET A 466 1.46 -31.52 31.47
C MET A 466 1.60 -30.11 30.89
N GLU A 467 1.10 -29.11 31.62
CA GLU A 467 1.24 -27.69 31.30
C GLU A 467 2.21 -27.03 32.29
N LEU A 468 3.22 -26.36 31.75
CA LEU A 468 4.20 -25.58 32.51
C LEU A 468 3.88 -24.10 32.46
N ALA A 469 4.34 -23.36 33.47
CA ALA A 469 4.23 -21.91 33.46
C ALA A 469 4.94 -21.30 32.23
N PRO A 470 4.39 -20.23 31.62
CA PRO A 470 5.01 -19.51 30.51
C PRO A 470 6.45 -19.09 30.81
N LEU A 471 7.29 -19.03 29.77
CA LEU A 471 8.67 -18.56 29.87
C LEU A 471 8.78 -17.12 30.34
N ALA A 472 7.83 -16.28 29.94
CA ALA A 472 7.74 -14.90 30.36
C ALA A 472 6.29 -14.56 30.70
N VAL A 473 6.10 -13.64 31.65
CA VAL A 473 4.78 -13.04 31.88
C VAL A 473 4.45 -12.18 30.66
N ALA A 474 3.34 -12.47 30.00
CA ALA A 474 2.87 -11.69 28.86
C ALA A 474 1.49 -11.09 29.13
N SER A 475 1.25 -9.91 28.58
CA SER A 475 -0.05 -9.25 28.59
C SER A 475 -0.22 -8.35 27.38
N GLY A 476 -1.46 -8.16 26.95
CA GLY A 476 -1.76 -7.31 25.81
C GLY A 476 -3.03 -7.74 25.09
N GLY A 477 -3.03 -7.52 23.78
CA GLY A 477 -4.18 -7.77 22.91
C GLY A 477 -4.57 -6.52 22.12
N ALA A 478 -5.58 -6.68 21.28
CA ALA A 478 -6.13 -5.60 20.47
C ALA A 478 -7.37 -4.98 21.12
N THR A 479 -7.46 -3.66 21.00
CA THR A 479 -8.58 -2.86 21.51
C THR A 479 -9.03 -1.88 20.42
N ARG A 480 -10.35 -1.71 20.27
CA ARG A 480 -10.90 -0.72 19.34
C ARG A 480 -10.66 0.68 19.90
N VAL A 481 -10.06 1.55 19.11
CA VAL A 481 -9.72 2.93 19.50
C VAL A 481 -10.37 3.98 18.61
N ALA A 482 -10.86 3.59 17.43
CA ALA A 482 -11.59 4.46 16.52
C ALA A 482 -12.74 3.68 15.86
N SER A 483 -13.84 4.36 15.58
CA SER A 483 -14.97 3.84 14.83
C SER A 483 -15.68 5.02 14.18
N GLY A 484 -16.02 4.91 12.90
CA GLY A 484 -16.77 5.96 12.21
C GLY A 484 -17.26 5.52 10.83
N PRO A 485 -18.26 6.21 10.29
CA PRO A 485 -18.74 5.95 8.94
C PRO A 485 -17.69 6.34 7.91
N TYR A 486 -17.62 5.63 6.79
CA TYR A 486 -16.86 6.08 5.64
C TYR A 486 -17.62 5.84 4.35
N VAL A 487 -17.36 6.70 3.37
CA VAL A 487 -17.94 6.56 2.03
C VAL A 487 -16.88 5.97 1.11
N PRO A 488 -17.16 4.84 0.42
CA PRO A 488 -16.24 4.26 -0.56
C PRO A 488 -16.10 5.20 -1.77
N HIS A 489 -15.19 4.89 -2.72
CA HIS A 489 -14.97 5.72 -3.92
C HIS A 489 -14.32 7.08 -3.65
N ILE A 490 -13.42 7.12 -2.68
CA ILE A 490 -12.53 8.26 -2.46
C ILE A 490 -11.19 8.03 -3.14
N ASP A 491 -10.42 9.11 -3.29
CA ASP A 491 -9.04 9.12 -3.80
C ASP A 491 -8.04 8.51 -2.79
N PHE A 492 -8.36 7.33 -2.24
CA PHE A 492 -7.50 6.55 -1.35
C PHE A 492 -7.17 5.19 -1.96
N LYS A 493 -5.94 5.06 -2.47
CA LYS A 493 -5.42 3.88 -3.17
C LYS A 493 -4.79 2.89 -2.20
N VAL A 494 -5.29 1.67 -2.20
CA VAL A 494 -4.78 0.52 -1.42
C VAL A 494 -4.34 -0.62 -2.34
N PRO A 495 -3.35 -1.43 -1.94
CA PRO A 495 -2.86 -2.54 -2.76
C PRO A 495 -3.92 -3.63 -3.00
N SER A 496 -3.95 -4.18 -4.22
CA SER A 496 -4.74 -5.36 -4.58
C SER A 496 -3.86 -6.40 -5.26
N THR A 497 -3.76 -7.58 -4.63
CA THR A 497 -3.09 -8.77 -5.17
C THR A 497 -3.72 -9.22 -6.48
N ALA A 498 -5.05 -9.34 -6.49
CA ALA A 498 -5.82 -9.84 -7.63
C ALA A 498 -5.72 -8.97 -8.88
N LEU A 499 -5.49 -7.67 -8.72
CA LEU A 499 -5.36 -6.72 -9.83
C LEU A 499 -3.90 -6.32 -10.08
N GLY A 500 -2.95 -6.71 -9.24
CA GLY A 500 -1.52 -6.41 -9.43
C GLY A 500 -1.17 -4.92 -9.34
N GLY A 501 -1.95 -4.13 -8.60
CA GLY A 501 -1.71 -2.70 -8.43
C GLY A 501 -2.49 -2.08 -7.27
N ASN A 502 -2.37 -0.78 -7.10
CA ASN A 502 -3.12 0.02 -6.13
C ASN A 502 -4.45 0.47 -6.74
N ILE A 503 -5.54 0.21 -6.03
CA ILE A 503 -6.91 0.54 -6.43
C ILE A 503 -7.57 1.37 -5.34
N ASP A 504 -8.62 2.11 -5.67
CA ASP A 504 -9.40 2.73 -4.60
C ASP A 504 -9.88 1.73 -3.58
N LEU A 505 -9.98 2.18 -2.33
CA LEU A 505 -10.57 1.43 -1.24
C LEU A 505 -11.98 0.99 -1.66
N ARG A 506 -12.05 -0.25 -2.14
CA ARG A 506 -13.24 -0.84 -2.74
C ARG A 506 -13.97 -1.63 -1.69
N THR A 507 -15.23 -1.27 -1.48
CA THR A 507 -16.25 -2.28 -1.17
C THR A 507 -16.94 -2.64 -2.47
N GLU A 508 -17.47 -3.85 -2.58
CA GLU A 508 -18.11 -4.40 -3.79
C GLU A 508 -19.40 -3.68 -4.23
N MET A 509 -19.57 -2.43 -3.80
CA MET A 509 -20.81 -1.71 -3.81
C MET A 509 -20.70 -0.53 -4.78
N TRP A 510 -21.56 -0.55 -5.79
CA TRP A 510 -22.00 0.66 -6.46
C TRP A 510 -22.77 1.50 -5.42
N HIS A 511 -22.06 2.24 -4.59
CA HIS A 511 -22.65 3.34 -3.85
C HIS A 511 -22.83 4.48 -4.84
N ASP A 512 -24.07 4.88 -5.10
CA ASP A 512 -24.33 6.17 -5.72
C ASP A 512 -23.93 7.24 -4.68
N PRO A 513 -22.86 8.04 -4.93
CA PRO A 513 -22.45 9.08 -4.00
C PRO A 513 -23.52 10.17 -3.78
N ASN A 514 -24.58 10.18 -4.58
CA ASN A 514 -25.76 11.03 -4.38
C ASN A 514 -26.79 10.44 -3.40
N LYS A 515 -26.64 9.17 -2.99
CA LYS A 515 -27.50 8.46 -2.03
C LYS A 515 -26.83 8.31 -0.66
N LEU A 516 -26.53 9.45 -0.03
CA LEU A 516 -25.94 9.50 1.32
C LEU A 516 -26.99 9.72 2.41
N SER A 517 -28.28 9.63 2.07
CA SER A 517 -29.36 9.60 3.04
C SER A 517 -29.06 8.54 4.10
N GLY A 518 -29.01 8.97 5.37
CA GLY A 518 -28.67 8.12 6.51
C GLY A 518 -27.24 8.26 7.05
N TYR A 519 -26.29 8.84 6.31
CA TYR A 519 -24.99 9.23 6.86
C TYR A 519 -25.11 10.51 7.74
N PRO A 520 -24.28 10.67 8.78
CA PRO A 520 -24.23 11.92 9.57
C PRO A 520 -23.88 13.12 8.68
N GLN A 521 -24.32 14.35 8.99
CA GLN A 521 -23.93 15.54 8.19
C GLN A 521 -22.44 15.91 8.31
N ARG A 522 -21.79 15.46 9.40
CA ARG A 522 -20.38 15.69 9.66
C ARG A 522 -19.75 14.47 10.31
N TRP A 523 -18.59 14.05 9.80
CA TRP A 523 -17.79 12.99 10.41
C TRP A 523 -16.30 13.13 10.11
N ASP A 524 -15.51 12.40 10.90
CA ASP A 524 -14.06 12.31 10.78
C ASP A 524 -13.62 10.89 11.18
N THR A 525 -13.28 10.08 10.19
CA THR A 525 -13.11 8.63 10.35
C THR A 525 -11.71 8.21 9.96
N VAL A 526 -11.03 7.46 10.84
CA VAL A 526 -9.74 6.85 10.54
C VAL A 526 -9.93 5.68 9.58
N LEU A 527 -9.28 5.74 8.41
CA LEU A 527 -9.34 4.70 7.38
C LEU A 527 -8.15 3.76 7.40
N TYR A 528 -6.97 4.30 7.68
CA TYR A 528 -5.72 3.56 7.66
C TYR A 528 -4.79 4.11 8.72
N GLY A 529 -3.98 3.24 9.32
CA GLY A 529 -2.96 3.66 10.26
C GLY A 529 -1.72 2.78 10.15
N TYR A 530 -0.57 3.41 10.29
CA TYR A 530 0.72 2.75 10.18
C TYR A 530 1.73 3.41 11.13
N TYR A 531 2.80 2.71 11.47
CA TYR A 531 3.86 3.28 12.29
C TYR A 531 5.01 3.77 11.42
N SER A 532 5.32 5.05 11.57
CA SER A 532 6.57 5.64 11.11
C SER A 532 7.54 5.66 12.29
N GLY A 533 8.40 4.64 12.34
CA GLY A 533 9.27 4.39 13.48
C GLY A 533 8.46 3.90 14.68
N ASN A 534 8.44 4.68 15.76
CA ASN A 534 7.57 4.44 16.93
C ASN A 534 6.37 5.40 16.98
N THR A 535 6.13 6.20 15.93
CA THR A 535 5.02 7.16 15.88
C THR A 535 3.88 6.61 15.03
N LEU A 536 2.67 6.52 15.60
CA LEU A 536 1.47 6.17 14.85
C LEU A 536 1.05 7.33 13.95
N LYS A 537 0.88 7.05 12.66
CA LYS A 537 0.33 7.95 11.65
C LYS A 537 -1.00 7.38 11.16
N VAL A 538 -1.95 8.26 10.88
CA VAL A 538 -3.28 7.87 10.40
C VAL A 538 -3.69 8.66 9.18
N VAL A 539 -4.46 8.02 8.31
CA VAL A 539 -5.21 8.62 7.21
C VAL A 539 -6.67 8.66 7.62
N LYS A 540 -7.30 9.81 7.41
CA LYS A 540 -8.69 10.05 7.83
C LYS A 540 -9.51 10.59 6.67
N GLN A 541 -10.76 10.15 6.59
CA GLN A 541 -11.77 10.76 5.74
C GLN A 541 -12.58 11.75 6.56
N HIS A 542 -12.64 12.98 6.07
CA HIS A 542 -13.47 14.04 6.63
C HIS A 542 -14.59 14.39 5.66
N ARG A 543 -15.77 14.66 6.21
CA ARG A 543 -16.87 15.25 5.47
C ARG A 543 -17.65 16.22 6.33
N GLU A 544 -18.03 17.33 5.70
CA GLU A 544 -18.92 18.36 6.22
C GLU A 544 -19.74 18.90 5.04
N ASP A 545 -21.06 18.81 5.12
CA ASP A 545 -21.94 19.28 4.05
C ASP A 545 -21.89 20.81 3.94
N GLY A 546 -21.90 21.31 2.69
CA GLY A 546 -21.75 22.75 2.42
C GLY A 546 -22.98 23.58 2.78
N VAL A 547 -22.76 24.88 3.02
CA VAL A 547 -23.83 25.85 3.27
C VAL A 547 -24.04 26.72 2.03
N SER A 548 -25.27 26.76 1.53
CA SER A 548 -25.68 27.63 0.43
C SER A 548 -26.01 29.03 0.94
N HIS A 549 -25.65 30.05 0.16
CA HIS A 549 -26.06 31.43 0.42
C HIS A 549 -26.49 32.14 -0.86
N PHE A 550 -27.32 33.17 -0.69
CA PHE A 550 -27.85 34.00 -1.77
C PHE A 550 -27.94 35.44 -1.28
N SER A 551 -27.40 36.37 -2.05
CA SER A 551 -27.49 37.81 -1.82
C SER A 551 -27.90 38.50 -3.12
N ASP A 552 -28.80 39.48 -3.03
CA ASP A 552 -29.30 40.24 -4.18
C ASP A 552 -29.38 41.71 -3.80
N SER A 553 -28.78 42.55 -4.63
CA SER A 553 -28.97 44.00 -4.55
C SER A 553 -30.44 44.36 -4.87
N PRO A 554 -30.89 45.60 -4.59
CA PRO A 554 -32.28 46.00 -4.85
C PRO A 554 -32.72 45.75 -6.30
N ALA A 555 -33.99 45.36 -6.47
CA ALA A 555 -34.55 45.12 -7.79
C ALA A 555 -34.43 46.37 -8.70
N PHE A 556 -34.28 46.13 -10.01
CA PHE A 556 -34.30 47.21 -11.00
C PHE A 556 -35.58 48.05 -10.89
N PRO A 557 -35.50 49.38 -11.06
CA PRO A 557 -36.68 50.23 -11.12
C PRO A 557 -37.55 49.90 -12.34
N SER A 558 -38.84 50.24 -12.28
CA SER A 558 -39.81 49.98 -13.35
C SER A 558 -39.49 50.67 -14.69
N CYS A 559 -38.65 51.71 -14.67
CA CYS A 559 -38.27 52.50 -15.84
C CYS A 559 -36.74 52.54 -15.98
N MET A 560 -36.17 51.87 -17.00
CA MET A 560 -34.72 51.78 -17.26
C MET A 560 -34.33 52.34 -18.64
N GLN A 561 -34.93 53.48 -19.03
CA GLN A 561 -34.80 54.01 -20.40
C GLN A 561 -33.61 54.95 -20.55
N VAL A 562 -33.37 55.82 -19.56
CA VAL A 562 -32.24 56.75 -19.52
C VAL A 562 -31.65 56.78 -18.12
N GLY A 563 -30.31 56.72 -18.05
CA GLY A 563 -29.57 56.62 -16.80
C GLY A 563 -28.67 55.39 -16.78
N THR A 564 -28.01 55.19 -15.64
CA THR A 564 -27.19 53.99 -15.39
C THR A 564 -27.84 53.19 -14.28
N PHE A 565 -28.11 51.91 -14.56
CA PHE A 565 -28.75 50.99 -13.64
C PHE A 565 -27.84 49.78 -13.46
N GLU A 566 -27.65 49.36 -12.22
CA GLU A 566 -26.78 48.25 -11.87
C GLU A 566 -27.48 47.36 -10.86
N ARG A 567 -27.41 46.04 -11.09
CA ARG A 567 -27.88 45.02 -10.16
C ARG A 567 -26.82 43.94 -10.07
N THR A 568 -26.47 43.58 -8.86
CA THR A 568 -25.56 42.48 -8.53
C THR A 568 -26.33 41.38 -7.82
N GLN A 569 -26.22 40.16 -8.34
CA GLN A 569 -26.74 38.95 -7.74
C GLN A 569 -25.57 38.02 -7.42
N GLU A 570 -25.52 37.53 -6.20
CA GLU A 570 -24.50 36.61 -5.72
C GLU A 570 -25.19 35.36 -5.18
N SER A 571 -24.75 34.21 -5.64
CA SER A 571 -25.19 32.92 -5.12
C SER A 571 -24.00 31.99 -5.04
N GLY A 572 -23.92 31.19 -4.00
CA GLY A 572 -22.76 30.35 -3.81
C GLY A 572 -22.97 29.24 -2.80
N THR A 573 -21.99 28.35 -2.78
CA THR A 573 -21.86 27.32 -1.76
C THR A 573 -20.47 27.43 -1.14
N ALA A 574 -20.42 27.39 0.19
CA ALA A 574 -19.18 27.24 0.93
C ALA A 574 -19.10 25.79 1.43
N ARG A 575 -17.99 25.11 1.14
CA ARG A 575 -17.74 23.75 1.64
C ARG A 575 -16.29 23.59 2.07
N VAL A 576 -16.04 22.76 3.07
CA VAL A 576 -14.68 22.32 3.41
C VAL A 576 -14.24 21.31 2.35
N ALA A 577 -13.26 21.66 1.52
CA ALA A 577 -12.64 20.76 0.57
C ALA A 577 -11.46 20.00 1.21
N GLY A 578 -10.96 18.96 0.52
CA GLY A 578 -9.90 18.09 1.05
C GLY A 578 -10.47 16.93 1.87
N GLY A 579 -11.28 16.07 1.25
CA GLY A 579 -12.00 14.98 1.93
C GLY A 579 -11.12 13.91 2.60
N ILE A 580 -9.80 13.94 2.39
CA ILE A 580 -8.82 13.08 3.05
C ILE A 580 -7.69 13.94 3.60
N TYR A 581 -7.24 13.60 4.80
CA TYR A 581 -6.05 14.18 5.40
C TYR A 581 -5.30 13.14 6.24
N THR A 582 -4.11 13.48 6.70
CA THR A 582 -3.24 12.59 7.47
C THR A 582 -2.77 13.26 8.76
N THR A 583 -2.09 12.51 9.63
CA THR A 583 -1.40 13.09 10.80
C THR A 583 -0.38 14.17 10.43
N ASP A 584 0.25 14.05 9.25
CA ASP A 584 1.35 14.94 8.85
C ASP A 584 0.95 16.00 7.82
N TYR A 585 -0.16 15.80 7.12
CA TYR A 585 -0.59 16.60 5.98
C TYR A 585 -2.08 16.89 6.09
N ASP A 586 -2.44 18.16 6.22
CA ASP A 586 -3.82 18.63 6.27
C ASP A 586 -3.96 19.89 5.40
N TYR A 587 -4.50 19.68 4.20
CA TYR A 587 -4.73 20.72 3.21
C TYR A 587 -6.19 21.16 3.15
N ARG A 588 -6.99 20.80 4.15
CA ARG A 588 -8.40 21.18 4.18
C ARG A 588 -8.54 22.68 4.22
N GLU A 589 -9.45 23.18 3.39
CA GLU A 589 -9.71 24.60 3.25
C GLU A 589 -11.18 24.81 2.91
N GLU A 590 -11.78 25.88 3.42
CA GLU A 590 -13.10 26.33 2.99
C GLU A 590 -12.98 26.89 1.58
N LEU A 591 -13.51 26.15 0.59
CA LEU A 591 -13.61 26.64 -0.77
C LEU A 591 -15.00 27.23 -1.01
N ARG A 592 -15.00 28.42 -1.59
CA ARG A 592 -16.20 29.11 -2.04
C ARG A 592 -16.34 29.01 -3.55
N SER A 593 -17.55 28.72 -3.98
CA SER A 593 -17.95 28.71 -5.38
C SER A 593 -19.06 29.73 -5.55
N ASP A 594 -18.68 31.00 -5.66
CA ASP A 594 -19.60 32.12 -5.72
C ASP A 594 -19.81 32.53 -7.17
N THR A 595 -21.05 32.55 -7.62
CA THR A 595 -21.43 33.12 -8.92
C THR A 595 -21.91 34.53 -8.69
N VAL A 596 -21.16 35.52 -9.20
CA VAL A 596 -21.51 36.93 -9.13
C VAL A 596 -21.94 37.40 -10.51
N THR A 597 -23.23 37.69 -10.66
CA THR A 597 -23.80 38.27 -11.88
C THR A 597 -24.03 39.76 -11.67
N THR A 598 -23.27 40.59 -12.36
CA THR A 598 -23.46 42.04 -12.39
C THR A 598 -24.08 42.43 -13.73
N THR A 599 -25.32 42.92 -13.71
CA THR A 599 -25.98 43.46 -14.90
C THR A 599 -25.95 44.98 -14.84
N LYS A 600 -25.26 45.59 -15.79
CA LYS A 600 -25.22 47.03 -15.99
C LYS A 600 -26.01 47.41 -17.25
N ILE A 601 -26.94 48.34 -17.09
CA ILE A 601 -27.75 48.89 -18.17
C ILE A 601 -27.47 50.39 -18.24
N VAL A 602 -26.96 50.85 -19.39
CA VAL A 602 -26.78 52.28 -19.67
C VAL A 602 -27.77 52.67 -20.75
N GLY A 603 -28.75 53.49 -20.36
CA GLY A 603 -29.74 54.08 -21.25
C GLY A 603 -29.32 55.48 -21.66
N LYS A 604 -29.27 55.75 -22.97
CA LYS A 604 -28.97 57.07 -23.54
C LYS A 604 -30.13 57.53 -24.41
N ASP A 605 -30.65 58.72 -24.13
CA ASP A 605 -31.69 59.34 -24.95
C ASP A 605 -31.15 59.69 -26.35
N LEU A 606 -31.92 59.32 -27.38
CA LEU A 606 -31.62 59.64 -28.78
C LEU A 606 -32.59 60.67 -29.37
N GLY A 607 -33.56 61.13 -28.56
CA GLY A 607 -34.56 62.09 -28.96
C GLY A 607 -35.75 61.47 -29.71
N TYR A 608 -36.57 62.34 -30.29
CA TYR A 608 -37.79 61.96 -31.00
C TYR A 608 -37.53 61.64 -32.46
N SER A 609 -38.23 60.64 -33.00
CA SER A 609 -38.31 60.46 -34.45
C SER A 609 -39.11 61.57 -35.10
N GLU A 610 -38.97 61.65 -36.42
CA GLU A 610 -40.01 62.26 -37.24
C GLU A 610 -41.35 61.55 -37.01
N PRO A 611 -42.49 62.25 -37.14
CA PRO A 611 -43.81 61.66 -36.94
C PRO A 611 -44.11 60.51 -37.92
N TYR A 612 -44.70 59.46 -37.37
CA TYR A 612 -45.24 58.29 -38.05
C TYR A 612 -46.75 58.40 -38.19
N PHE A 613 -47.30 57.83 -39.27
CA PHE A 613 -48.73 57.63 -39.40
C PHE A 613 -49.09 56.16 -39.67
N ILE A 614 -50.25 55.75 -39.16
CA ILE A 614 -50.83 54.43 -39.39
C ILE A 614 -52.33 54.55 -39.66
N PHE A 615 -52.85 53.74 -40.58
CA PHE A 615 -54.29 53.62 -40.87
C PHE A 615 -54.78 52.20 -40.56
N ASP A 616 -56.00 52.08 -40.02
CA ASP A 616 -56.58 50.81 -39.58
C ASP A 616 -57.20 50.02 -40.76
N TYR A 617 -56.46 49.03 -41.29
CA TYR A 617 -56.84 47.91 -42.18
C TYR A 617 -57.64 48.17 -43.50
N GLU A 618 -57.82 47.07 -44.26
CA GLU A 618 -57.84 46.91 -45.72
C GLU A 618 -58.84 47.73 -46.55
N GLY A 619 -58.28 48.79 -47.11
CA GLY A 619 -58.88 49.56 -48.19
C GLY A 619 -58.40 50.97 -48.03
N LEU A 620 -57.52 51.42 -48.91
CA LEU A 620 -57.26 52.84 -49.11
C LEU A 620 -58.56 53.48 -49.64
N GLN A 621 -59.57 53.59 -48.78
CA GLN A 621 -60.82 54.29 -49.03
C GLN A 621 -60.67 55.70 -48.49
N TYR A 622 -61.16 56.65 -49.28
CA TYR A 622 -61.24 58.05 -48.88
C TYR A 622 -61.90 58.17 -47.50
N GLY A 623 -61.23 58.84 -46.56
CA GLY A 623 -61.72 58.98 -45.19
C GLY A 623 -61.33 57.85 -44.22
N ALA A 624 -60.44 56.93 -44.58
CA ALA A 624 -59.93 55.91 -43.65
C ALA A 624 -59.34 56.56 -42.37
N PRO A 625 -59.78 56.15 -41.18
CA PRO A 625 -59.26 56.67 -39.92
C PRO A 625 -57.87 56.10 -39.62
N GLY A 626 -57.04 56.92 -38.98
CA GLY A 626 -55.70 56.57 -38.58
C GLY A 626 -55.16 57.46 -37.47
N PHE A 627 -53.89 57.26 -37.12
CA PHE A 627 -53.20 58.03 -36.09
C PHE A 627 -51.86 58.56 -36.59
N LEU A 628 -51.58 59.82 -36.28
CA LEU A 628 -50.26 60.42 -36.34
C LEU A 628 -49.65 60.43 -34.94
N TYR A 629 -48.48 59.84 -34.78
CA TYR A 629 -47.75 59.78 -33.51
C TYR A 629 -46.25 59.89 -33.77
N ARG A 630 -45.45 60.16 -32.74
CA ARG A 630 -43.99 60.04 -32.81
C ARG A 630 -43.52 59.07 -31.74
N ALA A 631 -42.29 58.57 -31.86
CA ALA A 631 -41.69 57.76 -30.81
C ALA A 631 -40.41 58.44 -30.30
N ARG A 632 -40.16 58.36 -29.00
CA ARG A 632 -38.86 58.74 -28.42
C ARG A 632 -37.97 57.52 -28.37
N TYR A 633 -36.78 57.63 -28.95
CA TYR A 633 -35.82 56.54 -29.05
C TYR A 633 -34.77 56.67 -27.96
N TYR A 634 -34.32 55.53 -27.47
CA TYR A 634 -33.19 55.44 -26.56
C TYR A 634 -32.29 54.27 -26.97
N GLN A 635 -30.99 54.48 -26.81
CA GLN A 635 -30.01 53.43 -26.93
C GLN A 635 -29.88 52.75 -25.57
N ARG A 636 -29.91 51.42 -25.57
CA ARG A 636 -29.69 50.61 -24.38
C ARG A 636 -28.48 49.72 -24.59
N GLU A 637 -27.42 50.05 -23.86
CA GLU A 637 -26.24 49.22 -23.69
C GLU A 637 -26.47 48.33 -22.48
N ARG A 638 -26.44 47.03 -22.69
CA ARG A 638 -26.47 46.04 -21.62
C ARG A 638 -25.13 45.32 -21.58
N THR A 639 -24.50 45.36 -20.43
CA THR A 639 -23.33 44.54 -20.11
C THR A 639 -23.71 43.64 -18.95
N THR A 640 -23.75 42.33 -19.19
CA THR A 640 -23.87 41.33 -18.13
C THR A 640 -22.49 40.73 -17.94
N THR A 641 -21.91 40.93 -16.75
CA THR A 641 -20.67 40.28 -16.34
C THR A 641 -21.02 39.20 -15.34
N THR A 642 -20.86 37.95 -15.75
CA THR A 642 -21.03 36.80 -14.86
C THR A 642 -19.65 36.27 -14.52
N VAL A 643 -19.23 36.47 -13.27
CA VAL A 643 -18.02 35.88 -12.73
C VAL A 643 -18.42 34.61 -12.00
N TYR A 644 -18.02 33.48 -12.56
CA TYR A 644 -18.08 32.21 -11.86
C TYR A 644 -16.80 32.11 -11.03
N GLY A 645 -16.90 32.35 -9.74
CA GLY A 645 -15.87 31.99 -8.77
C GLY A 645 -15.90 30.50 -8.50
N GLY A 646 -14.72 29.91 -8.32
CA GLY A 646 -14.62 28.50 -7.97
C GLY A 646 -13.18 28.05 -7.88
N GLN A 647 -12.82 27.50 -6.74
CA GLN A 647 -11.56 26.79 -6.57
C GLN A 647 -11.84 25.30 -6.43
N SER A 648 -10.96 24.49 -6.99
CA SER A 648 -10.92 23.05 -6.73
C SER A 648 -9.68 22.74 -5.91
N LEU A 649 -9.85 21.82 -4.96
CA LEU A 649 -8.77 21.13 -4.28
C LEU A 649 -9.03 19.63 -4.46
N ALA A 650 -8.06 18.95 -5.05
CA ALA A 650 -8.01 17.49 -5.08
C ALA A 650 -6.91 17.03 -4.14
N VAL A 651 -7.23 16.02 -3.34
CA VAL A 651 -6.29 15.36 -2.44
C VAL A 651 -6.39 13.86 -2.69
N GLY A 652 -5.26 13.17 -2.67
CA GLY A 652 -5.20 11.74 -2.86
C GLY A 652 -4.19 11.12 -1.92
N ALA A 653 -4.45 9.89 -1.50
CA ALA A 653 -3.53 9.13 -0.69
C ALA A 653 -3.32 7.74 -1.31
N CYS A 654 -2.10 7.22 -1.27
CA CYS A 654 -1.76 5.90 -1.76
C CYS A 654 -0.89 5.20 -0.73
N VAL A 655 -1.33 4.02 -0.29
CA VAL A 655 -0.47 3.06 0.39
C VAL A 655 0.38 2.39 -0.70
N PRO A 656 1.71 2.59 -0.75
CA PRO A 656 2.53 1.94 -1.77
C PRO A 656 2.39 0.42 -1.69
N PHE A 657 2.60 -0.26 -2.81
CA PHE A 657 2.28 -1.67 -2.98
C PHE A 657 2.86 -2.55 -1.86
N TYR A 658 1.97 -3.05 -1.00
CA TYR A 658 2.21 -3.79 0.24
C TYR A 658 3.09 -3.11 1.30
N ASN A 659 3.55 -1.88 1.11
CA ASN A 659 4.33 -1.18 2.12
C ASN A 659 3.45 -0.81 3.33
N ARG A 660 3.77 -1.38 4.50
CA ARG A 660 2.99 -1.20 5.73
C ARG A 660 3.46 -0.07 6.64
N ASN A 661 4.44 0.71 6.20
CA ASN A 661 4.96 1.83 6.99
C ASN A 661 5.30 3.07 6.15
N ALA A 662 4.57 3.27 5.07
CA ALA A 662 4.69 4.45 4.23
C ALA A 662 3.33 4.88 3.69
N LEU A 663 3.26 6.15 3.32
CA LEU A 663 2.14 6.74 2.60
C LEU A 663 2.66 7.72 1.56
N ILE A 664 2.08 7.68 0.37
CA ILE A 664 2.21 8.76 -0.61
C ILE A 664 0.94 9.60 -0.50
N PHE A 665 1.09 10.90 -0.30
CA PHE A 665 -0.01 11.86 -0.24
C PHE A 665 0.19 12.87 -1.38
N VAL A 666 -0.89 13.24 -2.05
CA VAL A 666 -0.84 14.21 -3.15
C VAL A 666 -1.89 15.28 -2.93
N HIS A 667 -1.59 16.51 -3.33
CA HIS A 667 -2.57 17.59 -3.36
C HIS A 667 -2.38 18.45 -4.60
N ALA A 668 -3.49 18.90 -5.19
CA ALA A 668 -3.49 19.85 -6.29
C ALA A 668 -4.63 20.85 -6.12
N LYS A 669 -4.31 22.13 -6.23
CA LYS A 669 -5.29 23.23 -6.13
C LYS A 669 -5.28 24.02 -7.43
N TRP A 670 -6.45 24.27 -8.00
CA TRP A 670 -6.57 25.06 -9.23
C TRP A 670 -7.82 25.93 -9.24
N ASN A 671 -7.79 26.98 -10.07
CA ASN A 671 -8.90 27.90 -10.25
C ASN A 671 -9.81 27.42 -11.39
N ASN A 672 -11.06 27.08 -11.07
CA ASN A 672 -12.11 26.78 -12.06
C ASN A 672 -12.81 28.05 -12.55
N GLY A 673 -12.46 29.20 -11.98
CA GLY A 673 -13.18 30.44 -12.25
C GLY A 673 -13.14 30.81 -13.72
N ARG A 674 -14.29 31.22 -14.23
CA ARG A 674 -14.45 31.73 -15.59
C ARG A 674 -15.24 33.04 -15.52
N SER A 675 -14.95 33.96 -16.42
CA SER A 675 -15.75 35.16 -16.59
C SER A 675 -16.42 35.14 -17.95
N GLU A 676 -17.72 35.32 -17.95
CA GLU A 676 -18.52 35.53 -19.15
C GLU A 676 -18.92 37.01 -19.21
N ILE A 677 -18.54 37.67 -20.29
CA ILE A 677 -18.97 39.05 -20.55
C ILE A 677 -19.91 39.00 -21.75
N GLU A 678 -21.18 39.29 -21.47
CA GLU A 678 -22.21 39.46 -22.48
C GLU A 678 -22.37 40.95 -22.76
N TYR A 679 -22.16 41.35 -24.01
CA TYR A 679 -22.45 42.70 -24.46
C TYR A 679 -23.58 42.67 -25.50
N GLN A 680 -24.58 43.52 -25.26
CA GLN A 680 -25.67 43.76 -26.20
C GLN A 680 -25.92 45.27 -26.34
N LEU A 681 -25.89 45.73 -27.59
CA LEU A 681 -26.35 47.05 -27.96
C LEU A 681 -27.71 46.95 -28.62
N SER A 682 -28.73 47.51 -27.96
CA SER A 682 -30.12 47.47 -28.42
C SER A 682 -30.70 48.88 -28.60
N LEU A 683 -31.58 49.02 -29.58
CA LEU A 683 -32.40 50.21 -29.76
C LEU A 683 -33.76 49.96 -29.10
N GLY A 684 -34.11 50.82 -28.15
CA GLY A 684 -35.43 50.88 -27.55
C GLY A 684 -36.20 52.10 -28.01
N TRP A 685 -37.52 52.05 -27.89
CA TRP A 685 -38.39 53.17 -28.23
C TRP A 685 -39.66 53.13 -27.38
N GLN A 686 -40.31 54.28 -27.25
CA GLN A 686 -41.60 54.43 -26.60
C GLN A 686 -42.48 55.36 -27.44
N VAL A 687 -43.72 54.96 -27.71
CA VAL A 687 -44.71 55.83 -28.36
C VAL A 687 -44.96 57.04 -27.46
N ASP A 688 -44.94 58.23 -28.06
CA ASP A 688 -45.38 59.44 -27.38
C ASP A 688 -46.85 59.29 -26.95
N PRO A 689 -47.19 59.54 -25.67
CA PRO A 689 -48.56 59.44 -25.18
C PRO A 689 -49.56 60.22 -26.04
N THR A 690 -49.12 61.32 -26.65
CA THR A 690 -49.95 62.21 -27.47
C THR A 690 -49.96 61.76 -28.93
N ARG A 691 -51.12 61.33 -29.43
CA ARG A 691 -51.37 60.97 -30.84
C ARG A 691 -52.54 61.79 -31.42
N TYR A 692 -52.49 62.09 -32.71
CA TYR A 692 -53.54 62.85 -33.40
C TYR A 692 -54.33 61.90 -34.31
N PRO A 693 -55.66 61.83 -34.17
CA PRO A 693 -56.48 61.10 -35.14
C PRO A 693 -56.45 61.83 -36.48
N ILE A 694 -56.20 61.10 -37.56
CA ILE A 694 -56.07 61.63 -38.91
C ILE A 694 -56.94 60.84 -39.88
N HIS A 695 -57.43 61.49 -40.93
CA HIS A 695 -58.10 60.84 -42.06
C HIS A 695 -57.40 61.20 -43.36
N TRP A 696 -57.42 60.29 -44.32
CA TRP A 696 -56.90 60.54 -45.67
C TRP A 696 -57.89 61.34 -46.52
N VAL A 697 -57.39 62.33 -47.26
CA VAL A 697 -58.20 63.41 -47.89
C VAL A 697 -57.98 63.51 -49.41
N ASP A 698 -57.16 62.66 -50.05
CA ASP A 698 -56.80 62.84 -51.47
C ASP A 698 -57.05 61.57 -52.31
N GLN A 699 -57.99 61.64 -53.26
CA GLN A 699 -58.25 60.59 -54.26
C GLN A 699 -57.38 60.70 -55.53
N SER A 700 -56.63 61.80 -55.73
CA SER A 700 -55.97 62.09 -57.00
C SER A 700 -54.60 61.41 -57.19
N GLY A 701 -54.07 60.79 -56.13
CA GLY A 701 -52.82 60.04 -56.15
C GLY A 701 -53.09 58.53 -56.24
N GLY A 702 -53.20 58.02 -57.46
CA GLY A 702 -53.11 56.57 -57.70
C GLY A 702 -51.79 55.99 -57.16
N TRP A 703 -51.75 54.65 -57.07
CA TRP A 703 -50.62 53.84 -56.59
C TRP A 703 -49.25 54.43 -56.99
N GLY A 704 -48.53 55.03 -56.03
CA GLY A 704 -47.20 55.62 -56.25
C GLY A 704 -47.06 57.14 -56.01
N ALA A 705 -48.08 57.83 -55.48
CA ALA A 705 -47.96 59.25 -55.12
C ALA A 705 -46.89 59.50 -54.03
N SER A 706 -45.95 60.41 -54.29
CA SER A 706 -44.81 60.70 -53.42
C SER A 706 -45.14 61.55 -52.18
N ARG A 707 -46.37 62.10 -52.09
CA ARG A 707 -46.85 62.87 -50.94
C ARG A 707 -48.36 62.68 -50.75
N ILE A 708 -48.78 62.32 -49.54
CA ILE A 708 -50.19 62.22 -49.15
C ILE A 708 -50.59 63.47 -48.38
N LYS A 709 -51.86 63.88 -48.51
CA LYS A 709 -52.49 64.87 -47.64
C LYS A 709 -53.42 64.17 -46.64
N VAL A 710 -53.21 64.42 -45.36
CA VAL A 710 -54.09 63.92 -44.28
C VAL A 710 -54.65 65.09 -43.49
N THR A 711 -55.91 65.00 -43.05
CA THR A 711 -56.54 66.01 -42.19
C THR A 711 -56.66 65.45 -40.79
N VAL A 712 -56.33 66.25 -39.79
CA VAL A 712 -56.51 65.92 -38.37
C VAL A 712 -58.00 65.98 -38.03
N THR A 713 -58.58 64.88 -37.55
CA THR A 713 -60.04 64.77 -37.33
C THR A 713 -60.48 65.04 -35.89
N GLY A 714 -59.53 65.17 -34.97
CA GLY A 714 -59.78 65.44 -33.54
C GLY A 714 -58.53 65.99 -32.84
N GLY A 715 -58.70 66.42 -31.59
CA GLY A 715 -57.58 66.92 -30.77
C GLY A 715 -56.61 65.81 -30.33
N PRO A 716 -55.49 66.17 -29.70
CA PRO A 716 -54.52 65.22 -29.18
C PRO A 716 -55.18 64.21 -28.23
N ASN A 717 -55.05 62.93 -28.56
CA ASN A 717 -55.51 61.81 -27.75
C ASN A 717 -54.34 61.31 -26.91
N LYS A 718 -54.51 61.26 -25.58
CA LYS A 718 -53.46 60.83 -24.64
C LYS A 718 -53.66 59.37 -24.26
N SER A 719 -52.64 58.53 -24.46
CA SER A 719 -52.59 57.19 -23.88
C SER A 719 -51.94 57.22 -22.49
N VAL A 720 -52.34 56.30 -21.60
CA VAL A 720 -51.67 56.10 -20.31
C VAL A 720 -50.42 55.27 -20.57
N VAL A 721 -49.23 55.82 -20.32
CA VAL A 721 -47.98 55.08 -20.48
C VAL A 721 -47.33 54.83 -19.13
N ALA A 722 -46.76 53.63 -18.95
CA ALA A 722 -46.22 53.16 -17.68
C ALA A 722 -44.93 53.89 -17.22
N CYS A 723 -44.35 54.77 -18.03
CA CYS A 723 -43.07 55.44 -17.80
C CYS A 723 -43.04 56.86 -18.42
N ASN A 724 -42.63 57.88 -17.66
CA ASN A 724 -42.65 59.30 -18.06
C ASN A 724 -41.45 59.73 -18.94
N PHE A 725 -40.97 58.86 -19.82
CA PHE A 725 -39.80 59.15 -20.66
C PHE A 725 -40.17 59.92 -21.94
N ALA A 726 -41.37 59.71 -22.47
CA ALA A 726 -41.90 60.51 -23.55
C ALA A 726 -42.83 61.61 -22.99
N ASP A 727 -42.55 62.86 -23.38
CA ASP A 727 -43.36 64.06 -23.18
C ASP A 727 -44.85 63.80 -23.46
N ASP A 728 -45.72 64.34 -22.61
CA ASP A 728 -47.18 64.23 -22.72
C ASP A 728 -47.83 65.52 -23.27
N GLY A 729 -47.02 66.48 -23.73
CA GLY A 729 -47.42 67.74 -24.33
C GLY A 729 -47.94 67.64 -25.77
N ASP A 730 -48.61 68.73 -26.22
CA ASP A 730 -48.99 68.92 -27.63
C ASP A 730 -47.73 69.26 -28.45
N TRP A 731 -47.11 68.22 -29.00
CA TRP A 731 -45.85 68.34 -29.71
C TRP A 731 -45.95 68.80 -31.16
N ALA A 732 -47.16 68.82 -31.74
CA ALA A 732 -47.36 69.15 -33.13
C ALA A 732 -48.13 70.47 -33.32
N GLY A 733 -48.79 70.97 -32.28
CA GLY A 733 -49.66 72.14 -32.31
C GLY A 733 -50.89 71.96 -33.21
N LEU A 734 -51.23 70.72 -33.54
CA LEU A 734 -52.22 70.39 -34.57
C LEU A 734 -53.64 70.43 -34.03
N ARG A 735 -54.52 71.08 -34.80
CA ARG A 735 -55.94 71.24 -34.50
C ARG A 735 -56.79 70.49 -35.49
N LYS A 736 -58.02 70.16 -35.08
CA LYS A 736 -59.02 69.55 -35.95
C LYS A 736 -59.22 70.43 -37.20
N GLY A 737 -59.04 69.84 -38.38
CA GLY A 737 -59.13 70.52 -39.67
C GLY A 737 -57.78 70.83 -40.31
N ASP A 738 -56.67 70.74 -39.57
CA ASP A 738 -55.34 71.00 -40.12
C ASP A 738 -54.96 69.93 -41.16
N VAL A 739 -54.50 70.40 -42.32
CA VAL A 739 -54.04 69.54 -43.42
C VAL A 739 -52.53 69.37 -43.34
N ILE A 740 -52.08 68.15 -43.15
CA ILE A 740 -50.67 67.80 -42.98
C ILE A 740 -50.12 67.26 -44.30
N THR A 741 -49.03 67.87 -44.75
CA THR A 741 -48.28 67.46 -45.96
C THR A 741 -46.77 67.35 -45.74
N SER A 742 -46.26 67.91 -44.64
CA SER A 742 -44.82 68.07 -44.35
C SER A 742 -44.17 66.81 -43.77
N TYR A 743 -44.91 66.00 -43.00
CA TYR A 743 -44.40 64.82 -42.31
C TYR A 743 -44.48 63.53 -43.15
N ILE A 744 -45.19 63.54 -44.27
CA ILE A 744 -45.51 62.35 -45.07
C ILE A 744 -44.65 62.34 -46.34
N ARG A 745 -43.47 61.69 -46.24
CA ARG A 745 -42.49 61.68 -47.33
C ARG A 745 -42.61 60.47 -48.29
N SER A 746 -43.31 59.39 -47.90
CA SER A 746 -43.68 58.25 -48.79
C SER A 746 -44.66 57.27 -48.10
N ILE A 747 -45.44 56.53 -48.88
CA ILE A 747 -46.13 55.29 -48.47
C ILE A 747 -45.22 54.11 -48.81
N ASN A 748 -44.95 53.22 -47.87
CA ASN A 748 -44.24 51.97 -48.16
C ASN A 748 -45.24 50.80 -48.31
N TRP A 749 -45.19 50.09 -49.44
CA TRP A 749 -45.89 48.81 -49.69
C TRP A 749 -45.39 47.75 -48.68
N PRO A 750 -46.19 46.74 -48.23
CA PRO A 750 -45.92 46.02 -47.01
C PRO A 750 -44.62 45.23 -47.15
N ILE A 751 -43.57 45.75 -46.53
CA ILE A 751 -42.36 44.99 -46.24
C ILE A 751 -42.64 44.36 -44.87
N PRO A 752 -42.58 43.03 -44.72
CA PRO A 752 -42.61 42.37 -43.42
C PRO A 752 -41.26 42.61 -42.73
N GLN A 753 -41.01 43.83 -42.29
CA GLN A 753 -39.87 44.18 -41.44
C GLN A 753 -40.33 45.11 -40.33
N ILE A 754 -41.08 44.51 -39.41
CA ILE A 754 -40.89 44.57 -37.96
C ILE A 754 -40.48 45.97 -37.45
N HIS A 755 -41.47 46.86 -37.34
CA HIS A 755 -41.57 47.62 -36.11
C HIS A 755 -42.05 46.60 -35.06
N PRO A 756 -41.35 46.34 -33.95
CA PRO A 756 -41.80 45.38 -32.95
C PRO A 756 -42.94 46.04 -32.15
N VAL A 757 -44.09 46.19 -32.80
CA VAL A 757 -45.32 46.68 -32.19
C VAL A 757 -46.03 45.43 -31.68
N TRP A 758 -46.09 45.33 -30.35
CA TRP A 758 -46.72 44.28 -29.54
C TRP A 758 -45.96 42.96 -29.41
N GLY A 759 -45.60 42.65 -28.16
CA GLY A 759 -45.11 41.36 -27.74
C GLY A 759 -46.14 40.25 -28.00
N GLY A 760 -45.61 39.05 -28.25
CA GLY A 760 -46.38 37.87 -28.61
C GLY A 760 -47.49 37.53 -27.61
N GLY A 761 -48.71 37.48 -28.12
CA GLY A 761 -49.77 36.58 -27.67
C GLY A 761 -50.21 35.72 -28.86
N PRO A 762 -50.69 34.48 -28.65
CA PRO A 762 -50.95 33.52 -29.73
C PRO A 762 -52.20 33.80 -30.58
N TRP A 763 -52.74 35.02 -30.56
CA TRP A 763 -53.96 35.36 -31.29
C TRP A 763 -53.87 36.76 -31.87
N GLY A 764 -53.81 36.85 -33.20
CA GLY A 764 -53.99 38.09 -33.94
C GLY A 764 -52.83 38.44 -34.86
N THR A 765 -52.84 37.86 -36.06
CA THR A 765 -52.27 38.49 -37.25
C THR A 765 -52.96 39.86 -37.40
N ILE A 766 -52.36 40.93 -36.86
CA ILE A 766 -52.80 42.28 -37.17
C ILE A 766 -52.42 42.48 -38.63
N GLY A 767 -53.43 42.41 -39.49
CA GLY A 767 -53.22 42.46 -40.91
C GLY A 767 -52.72 43.82 -41.40
N SER A 768 -52.11 43.77 -42.59
CA SER A 768 -51.96 44.79 -43.64
C SER A 768 -52.49 46.22 -43.34
N GLY A 769 -51.84 46.97 -42.43
CA GLY A 769 -52.08 48.40 -42.24
C GLY A 769 -51.11 49.25 -43.08
N TRP A 770 -51.59 50.37 -43.63
CA TRP A 770 -50.75 51.30 -44.39
C TRP A 770 -50.00 52.23 -43.45
N THR A 771 -48.67 52.21 -43.54
CA THR A 771 -47.78 53.00 -42.68
C THR A 771 -46.80 53.81 -43.52
N GLY A 772 -46.37 54.95 -42.97
CA GLY A 772 -45.35 55.78 -43.59
C GLY A 772 -44.89 56.90 -42.67
N GLY A 773 -43.88 57.64 -43.14
CA GLY A 773 -43.18 58.62 -42.32
C GLY A 773 -42.22 57.99 -41.30
N GLY A 774 -41.50 58.85 -40.58
CA GLY A 774 -40.60 58.49 -39.49
C GLY A 774 -39.24 57.90 -39.91
N SER A 775 -38.17 58.63 -39.61
CA SER A 775 -36.80 58.11 -39.65
C SER A 775 -36.36 57.73 -38.24
N TRP A 776 -35.87 56.50 -38.06
CA TRP A 776 -35.25 56.09 -36.80
C TRP A 776 -33.78 56.53 -36.76
N PRO A 777 -33.19 56.71 -35.55
CA PRO A 777 -31.76 56.93 -35.42
C PRO A 777 -30.98 55.78 -36.07
N LYS A 778 -29.95 56.11 -36.87
CA LYS A 778 -29.09 55.10 -37.52
C LYS A 778 -28.12 54.47 -36.52
N ILE A 779 -28.62 53.60 -35.67
CA ILE A 779 -27.81 52.70 -34.84
C ILE A 779 -27.84 51.33 -35.49
N LYS A 780 -26.66 50.71 -35.64
CA LYS A 780 -26.58 49.29 -36.00
C LYS A 780 -26.57 48.50 -34.68
N PRO A 781 -27.67 47.82 -34.31
CA PRO A 781 -27.68 46.97 -33.12
C PRO A 781 -26.56 45.94 -33.28
N THR A 782 -25.80 45.72 -32.21
CA THR A 782 -24.81 44.65 -32.22
C THR A 782 -25.52 43.39 -31.71
N PRO A 783 -25.44 42.26 -32.43
CA PRO A 783 -25.90 40.99 -31.89
C PRO A 783 -25.15 40.69 -30.59
N GLN A 784 -25.75 39.86 -29.73
CA GLN A 784 -25.14 39.47 -28.47
C GLN A 784 -23.74 38.90 -28.72
N THR A 785 -22.74 39.49 -28.09
CA THR A 785 -21.34 39.01 -28.14
C THR A 785 -20.97 38.43 -26.79
N LEU A 786 -20.33 37.25 -26.81
CA LEU A 786 -19.91 36.51 -25.63
C LEU A 786 -18.38 36.37 -25.67
N GLU A 787 -17.71 36.94 -24.67
CA GLU A 787 -16.29 36.68 -24.40
C GLU A 787 -16.18 35.73 -23.20
N VAL A 788 -15.45 34.62 -23.38
CA VAL A 788 -15.20 33.63 -22.32
C VAL A 788 -13.70 33.58 -22.03
N LYS A 789 -13.31 33.84 -20.78
CA LYS A 789 -11.94 33.57 -20.31
C LYS A 789 -11.86 32.17 -19.73
N PRO A 790 -10.91 31.32 -20.19
CA PRO A 790 -10.82 29.93 -19.77
C PRO A 790 -10.31 29.78 -18.33
N ALA A 791 -10.65 28.65 -17.71
CA ALA A 791 -10.16 28.24 -16.39
C ALA A 791 -8.64 27.95 -16.39
N GLY A 792 -8.04 27.88 -15.20
CA GLY A 792 -6.63 27.49 -15.04
C GLY A 792 -6.39 26.01 -15.36
N THR A 793 -5.12 25.64 -15.54
CA THR A 793 -4.72 24.25 -15.83
C THR A 793 -4.90 23.36 -14.58
N PRO A 794 -5.65 22.25 -14.67
CA PRO A 794 -5.84 21.33 -13.55
C PRO A 794 -4.60 20.44 -13.31
N TYR A 795 -4.48 19.88 -12.09
CA TYR A 795 -3.50 18.85 -11.69
C TYR A 795 -2.03 19.24 -11.50
N GLN A 796 -1.68 20.53 -11.53
CA GLN A 796 -0.39 20.97 -10.97
C GLN A 796 -0.48 21.06 -9.44
N GLY A 797 0.45 20.41 -8.75
CA GLY A 797 0.45 20.36 -7.29
C GLY A 797 1.68 19.65 -6.73
N ASP A 798 1.56 19.17 -5.50
CA ASP A 798 2.69 18.55 -4.81
C ASP A 798 2.44 17.06 -4.56
N VAL A 799 3.51 16.28 -4.65
CA VAL A 799 3.56 14.86 -4.30
C VAL A 799 4.46 14.70 -3.10
N GLU A 800 3.87 14.26 -2.00
CA GLU A 800 4.51 14.07 -0.71
C GLU A 800 4.64 12.58 -0.40
N TRP A 801 5.79 12.20 0.11
CA TRP A 801 6.04 10.82 0.54
C TRP A 801 6.55 10.84 1.97
N GLU A 802 5.89 10.07 2.83
CA GLU A 802 6.31 9.87 4.22
C GLU A 802 6.73 8.41 4.44
N GLN A 803 7.96 8.22 4.91
CA GLN A 803 8.46 6.94 5.41
C GLN A 803 9.55 7.15 6.47
N ARG A 804 9.29 6.81 7.75
CA ARG A 804 10.24 6.99 8.88
C ARG A 804 10.87 8.38 8.95
N GLY A 805 10.07 9.43 8.75
CA GLY A 805 10.55 10.82 8.82
C GLY A 805 11.34 11.29 7.59
N ALA A 806 11.64 10.42 6.63
CA ALA A 806 12.02 10.85 5.29
C ALA A 806 10.78 11.45 4.63
N LYS A 807 10.81 12.77 4.43
CA LYS A 807 9.81 13.50 3.66
C LYS A 807 10.43 13.88 2.31
N THR A 808 9.91 13.29 1.24
CA THR A 808 10.22 13.77 -0.11
C THR A 808 9.02 14.55 -0.59
N ILE A 809 9.24 15.80 -0.99
CA ILE A 809 8.22 16.66 -1.58
C ILE A 809 8.67 17.00 -2.99
N LEU A 810 7.88 16.61 -3.98
CA LEU A 810 7.98 17.15 -5.33
C LEU A 810 6.97 18.28 -5.41
N THR A 811 7.44 19.52 -5.62
CA THR A 811 6.56 20.70 -5.66
C THR A 811 6.29 21.14 -7.09
N GLY A 812 5.06 21.60 -7.34
CA GLY A 812 4.65 22.15 -8.65
C GLY A 812 4.79 21.17 -9.82
N VAL A 813 4.65 19.87 -9.56
CA VAL A 813 4.70 18.82 -10.59
C VAL A 813 3.31 18.53 -11.12
N ASP A 814 3.25 17.98 -12.33
CA ASP A 814 2.01 17.39 -12.85
C ASP A 814 1.70 16.14 -12.03
N VAL A 815 0.72 16.26 -11.12
CA VAL A 815 0.27 15.14 -10.30
C VAL A 815 -0.37 14.14 -11.24
N GLN A 816 0.11 12.89 -11.19
CA GLN A 816 -0.47 11.86 -12.05
C GLN A 816 -1.97 11.76 -11.76
N TRP A 817 -2.77 11.87 -12.82
CA TRP A 817 -4.23 11.85 -12.74
C TRP A 817 -4.76 10.61 -12.01
N ASN A 818 -4.02 9.49 -12.03
CA ASN A 818 -4.34 8.24 -11.35
C ASN A 818 -4.49 8.37 -9.83
N TYR A 819 -3.80 9.31 -9.16
CA TYR A 819 -3.96 9.53 -7.72
C TYR A 819 -5.26 10.26 -7.38
N LEU A 820 -5.76 11.07 -8.31
CA LEU A 820 -6.82 12.06 -8.10
C LEU A 820 -8.12 11.70 -8.85
N MET A 821 -8.19 10.51 -9.41
CA MET A 821 -9.37 9.98 -10.08
C MET A 821 -9.73 8.63 -9.51
N MET A 822 -11.03 8.35 -9.50
CA MET A 822 -11.53 7.03 -9.17
C MET A 822 -11.00 5.97 -10.15
N SER A 823 -10.53 4.85 -9.62
CA SER A 823 -10.14 3.67 -10.39
C SER A 823 -11.38 3.13 -11.14
N PRO A 824 -11.24 2.74 -12.42
CA PRO A 824 -12.37 2.25 -13.20
C PRO A 824 -12.99 0.98 -12.57
N PRO A 825 -14.31 0.77 -12.70
CA PRO A 825 -14.95 -0.47 -12.26
C PRO A 825 -14.37 -1.69 -12.98
N ARG A 826 -14.38 -2.85 -12.30
CA ARG A 826 -13.84 -4.14 -12.78
C ARG A 826 -14.21 -4.39 -14.25
N GLY A 827 -13.20 -4.50 -15.12
CA GLY A 827 -13.36 -4.86 -16.54
C GLY A 827 -13.01 -3.76 -17.55
N GLY A 828 -12.68 -2.54 -17.11
CA GLY A 828 -12.14 -1.49 -17.98
C GLY A 828 -10.66 -1.75 -18.31
N GLN A 829 -10.29 -1.68 -19.58
CA GLN A 829 -8.98 -2.07 -20.12
C GLN A 829 -7.79 -1.16 -19.75
N PHE A 830 -7.88 -0.25 -18.76
CA PHE A 830 -6.78 0.67 -18.45
C PHE A 830 -6.55 0.97 -16.96
N ALA A 831 -5.25 0.92 -16.61
CA ALA A 831 -4.54 1.45 -15.46
C ALA A 831 -4.81 0.83 -14.07
N THR A 832 -4.22 -0.33 -13.81
CA THR A 832 -3.75 -0.64 -12.46
C THR A 832 -2.62 0.33 -12.15
N PHE A 833 -2.97 1.43 -11.49
CA PHE A 833 -2.00 2.37 -10.93
C PHE A 833 -1.13 1.61 -9.93
N GLN A 834 0.19 1.57 -10.13
CA GLN A 834 1.10 0.85 -9.24
C GLN A 834 2.20 1.80 -8.79
N GLU A 835 2.15 2.16 -7.50
CA GLU A 835 3.25 2.83 -6.82
C GLU A 835 3.84 1.86 -5.82
N ASP A 836 5.13 1.61 -5.93
CA ASP A 836 5.83 0.69 -5.06
C ASP A 836 6.99 1.41 -4.38
N SER A 837 7.40 0.93 -3.22
CA SER A 837 8.45 1.56 -2.43
C SER A 837 9.20 0.53 -1.60
N THR A 838 10.51 0.69 -1.59
CA THR A 838 11.47 -0.14 -0.88
C THR A 838 12.46 0.76 -0.16
N ARG A 839 13.14 0.20 0.83
CA ARG A 839 14.24 0.87 1.52
C ARG A 839 15.19 -0.16 2.10
N ASN A 840 16.40 0.29 2.42
CA ASN A 840 17.28 -0.45 3.32
C ASN A 840 16.69 -0.38 4.75
N ALA A 841 16.17 -1.50 5.24
CA ALA A 841 15.57 -1.62 6.56
C ALA A 841 16.63 -1.81 7.66
N MET A 842 17.79 -2.40 7.32
CA MET A 842 18.87 -2.75 8.24
C MET A 842 20.24 -2.37 7.71
N GLY A 843 20.97 -1.58 8.50
CA GLY A 843 22.16 -0.88 8.06
C GLY A 843 21.92 0.61 7.78
N GLN A 844 22.99 1.28 7.37
CA GLN A 844 23.01 2.70 7.06
C GLN A 844 22.92 2.91 5.54
N ALA A 845 21.82 3.51 5.08
CA ALA A 845 21.71 4.03 3.72
C ALA A 845 21.52 5.55 3.77
N MET A 846 22.31 6.27 2.97
CA MET A 846 22.15 7.71 2.77
C MET A 846 21.32 7.97 1.52
N LEU A 847 20.32 8.84 1.63
CA LEU A 847 19.57 9.32 0.46
C LEU A 847 20.41 10.36 -0.29
N GLU A 848 20.63 10.13 -1.59
CA GLU A 848 21.22 11.13 -2.46
C GLU A 848 20.15 12.15 -2.88
N MET A 849 20.33 13.40 -2.45
CA MET A 849 19.49 14.52 -2.88
C MET A 849 19.93 14.98 -4.27
N THR A 850 18.99 15.12 -5.19
CA THR A 850 19.28 15.70 -6.51
C THR A 850 19.57 17.20 -6.39
N THR A 851 20.20 17.77 -7.42
CA THR A 851 20.43 19.21 -7.56
C THR A 851 19.14 20.06 -7.54
N ALA A 852 17.97 19.44 -7.77
CA ALA A 852 16.66 20.08 -7.68
C ALA A 852 16.06 20.03 -6.27
N GLY A 853 16.78 19.53 -5.26
CA GLY A 853 16.27 19.36 -3.89
C GLY A 853 15.30 18.19 -3.71
N ALA A 854 15.01 17.43 -4.76
CA ALA A 854 14.22 16.20 -4.70
C ALA A 854 15.11 14.98 -4.40
N ALA A 855 14.66 14.04 -3.57
CA ALA A 855 15.34 12.75 -3.41
C ALA A 855 15.14 11.89 -4.67
N ARG A 856 16.19 11.19 -5.14
CA ARG A 856 16.01 10.18 -6.20
C ARG A 856 15.22 9.01 -5.64
N LYS A 857 14.02 8.75 -6.17
CA LYS A 857 13.29 7.50 -5.91
C LYS A 857 14.03 6.37 -6.62
N GLY A 858 14.41 5.33 -5.89
CA GLY A 858 14.68 4.03 -6.52
C GLY A 858 16.07 3.80 -7.09
N PHE A 859 17.13 4.38 -6.54
CA PHE A 859 18.49 4.11 -7.01
C PHE A 859 19.41 3.73 -5.84
N SER A 860 20.37 2.84 -6.10
CA SER A 860 21.41 2.45 -5.14
C SER A 860 22.75 2.43 -5.86
N ARG A 861 23.85 2.74 -5.16
CA ARG A 861 25.21 2.59 -5.71
C ARG A 861 25.58 1.14 -5.98
N LEU A 862 24.88 0.19 -5.34
CA LEU A 862 25.08 -1.24 -5.53
C LEU A 862 24.34 -1.81 -6.76
N GLN A 863 23.54 -1.01 -7.46
CA GLN A 863 22.78 -1.48 -8.62
C GLN A 863 22.51 -0.35 -9.63
N ASP A 864 22.86 -0.57 -10.89
CA ASP A 864 22.48 0.32 -11.98
C ASP A 864 20.95 0.38 -12.15
N ALA A 865 20.41 1.60 -12.13
CA ALA A 865 19.08 2.05 -12.56
C ALA A 865 17.90 1.05 -12.57
N ARG A 866 17.75 0.22 -11.52
CA ARG A 866 16.49 -0.48 -11.26
C ARG A 866 15.64 0.39 -10.34
N PRO A 867 14.38 0.73 -10.71
CA PRO A 867 13.57 1.72 -9.97
C PRO A 867 13.25 1.35 -8.52
N LEU A 868 13.50 0.10 -8.08
CA LEU A 868 13.30 -0.35 -6.70
C LEU A 868 14.34 -1.43 -6.34
N PRO A 869 15.44 -1.08 -5.66
CA PRO A 869 16.42 -2.06 -5.21
C PRO A 869 15.86 -2.92 -4.06
N LEU A 870 16.07 -4.24 -4.15
CA LEU A 870 15.86 -5.15 -3.03
C LEU A 870 17.17 -5.29 -2.27
N PHE A 871 17.16 -5.02 -0.97
CA PHE A 871 18.31 -5.21 -0.11
C PHE A 871 18.23 -6.57 0.58
N ILE A 872 19.36 -7.25 0.72
CA ILE A 872 19.51 -8.49 1.48
C ILE A 872 20.68 -8.37 2.46
N GLY A 873 20.61 -9.05 3.60
CA GLY A 873 21.60 -8.93 4.66
C GLY A 873 21.55 -7.57 5.37
N VAL A 874 22.71 -7.06 5.77
CA VAL A 874 22.86 -5.73 6.38
C VAL A 874 23.70 -4.87 5.48
N VAL A 875 23.23 -3.68 5.11
CA VAL A 875 23.91 -2.83 4.12
C VAL A 875 24.30 -1.50 4.76
N ASN A 876 25.60 -1.27 4.91
CA ASN A 876 26.21 -0.05 5.45
C ASN A 876 26.95 0.76 4.37
N GLU A 877 26.34 0.85 3.18
CA GLU A 877 26.89 1.47 1.96
C GLU A 877 25.80 2.22 1.20
#